data_AF-A0A9D5NVI4-F1
#
_entry.id   AF-A0A9D5NVI4-F1
#
_cell.length_a   1.000
_cell.length_b   1.000
_cell.length_c   1.000
_cell.angle_alpha   90.00
_cell.angle_beta   90.00
_cell.angle_gamma   90.00
#
_symmetry.space_group_name_H-M   'P 1'
#
loop_
_entity.id
_entity.type
_entity.pdbx_description
1 polymer ?
#
loop_
_entity_poly.entity_id
_entity_poly.type
_entity_poly.pdbx_seq_one_letter_code
_entity_poly.pdbx_strand_id
1 'polypeptide(L)'
;MKQILLSILCLTSLSMSAADKQPVWKDPFVNQQNREPRHAHFFAFESIDKARGDKSASSRYLSMEGMWKFCFVRNHQDAPKDFFSLKYDDSQWKDFPVPGLFEINGYGDKTYVNAGYAFRTTFEPNPPYIGETNNYTGSYRRTFELPADWKGQEVFFHVGSATSNLSLWVNGKYVGYSEDSKVAAEFNITKYLKPGRNLIAMQVMRWCDGTYLEDQDFWRFTGIAREVYLYATPKIHIQDFTIGQDYADGKGLLSVDVKVAGGKADVEATLYDADGRQVAEGLTATVENVKPWTAETPYLYILELQLKKDGRVLEAVRKKIGFRHIEIAGGQLLVNGQPILIKGADRHELDPDGGYVVSVERMIQDIRIMKQLNINAVRTCHYPDDPRWYDLCDEYGLYLTAESNLESHGMGYGEKTLAKNPLFEQMHIERQEGNVITYKNHPSIIVWSLGNEAGFGPNFEKAYRWVKAYDATRPVHYERAPFDSGFTDIACPMYMGYEDCEKYALGDNPRPLIQCEYAHAMGNSIGGFKEYWDLVRKYPKYQGGYIWDFVDQGLRDKSAVTGKEIFTYGGDYGRYAASDHNFNCNGIIAPDRRLNPHAYEVQYYYQNAWIADKGLKDGTIEVYNENFFKSLDDLELVWTIRKHSGTIAVNGIAPQQRKLITDEALKQTIARVLSHHADEEVCVNFAFRSREAQPLIEKGQTLARQQFVIQPYKFPELKCPLDPKGRFPQKEMSNVNKEETTSYLKLSAAGTTLMIGKESGFIDYLDVDDSPMLVDRQSVTPEFWRAPTDNDYGAWLQQRFAVWKNPEMKLSQFETKDNGAVVTFDMPSVKGKLTLTYALTADGEVIVRQQLAADKTAEVSPMFRYGMQLQMPRQYQTVKYYGRGPAENYSDRHDSEFLGVYENKVADEYFPYVRPQESGNHTDVRWFRVIDAKGRGLEFYSNAPMEASALCYLTEDLDDGVSKDDRIGRHSGDLIERPLTQVHIQQRQMGLGCVNSWGAWPRKEYLLPYGDYDFTFAIRPVKTE
;
A
#
# COMPACT_ATOMS: atom_id res chain seq x y z
N MET A 1 39.33 -56.49 -53.96
CA MET A 1 38.99 -56.43 -52.51
C MET A 1 39.56 -55.20 -51.76
N LYS A 2 40.05 -54.14 -52.45
CA LYS A 2 40.49 -52.88 -51.81
C LYS A 2 39.65 -51.64 -52.20
N GLN A 3 38.66 -51.79 -53.09
CA GLN A 3 37.81 -50.67 -53.55
C GLN A 3 36.39 -50.66 -52.95
N ILE A 4 35.96 -51.71 -52.24
CA ILE A 4 34.62 -51.75 -51.61
C ILE A 4 34.65 -51.27 -50.14
N LEU A 5 35.81 -51.32 -49.46
CA LEU A 5 35.93 -50.81 -48.08
C LEU A 5 36.06 -49.28 -47.98
N LEU A 6 36.52 -48.59 -49.04
CA LEU A 6 36.65 -47.12 -48.99
C LEU A 6 35.29 -46.41 -49.17
N SER A 7 34.34 -47.02 -49.88
CA SER A 7 33.00 -46.46 -50.07
C SER A 7 32.11 -46.60 -48.83
N ILE A 8 32.39 -47.58 -47.95
CA ILE A 8 31.65 -47.76 -46.70
C ILE A 8 32.19 -46.84 -45.59
N LEU A 9 33.48 -46.47 -45.60
CA LEU A 9 34.03 -45.50 -44.64
C LEU A 9 33.69 -44.03 -44.94
N CYS A 10 33.34 -43.69 -46.20
CA CYS A 10 32.90 -42.33 -46.56
C CYS A 10 31.38 -42.11 -46.38
N LEU A 11 30.61 -43.15 -46.06
CA LEU A 11 29.16 -43.04 -45.79
C LEU A 11 28.82 -43.08 -44.29
N THR A 12 29.79 -43.31 -43.40
CA THR A 12 29.60 -43.30 -41.94
C THR A 12 30.14 -42.05 -41.25
N SER A 13 30.65 -41.06 -41.99
CA SER A 13 31.13 -39.77 -41.46
C SER A 13 30.19 -38.58 -41.71
N LEU A 14 28.99 -38.82 -42.27
CA LEU A 14 27.95 -37.82 -42.51
C LEU A 14 26.66 -38.17 -41.76
N SER A 15 26.79 -38.40 -40.46
CA SER A 15 25.67 -38.39 -39.53
C SER A 15 26.18 -38.20 -38.11
N MET A 16 26.96 -37.13 -37.88
CA MET A 16 26.74 -36.40 -36.64
C MET A 16 25.38 -35.74 -36.82
N SER A 17 24.35 -36.41 -36.33
CA SER A 17 23.12 -35.77 -35.91
C SER A 17 23.52 -34.48 -35.20
N ALA A 18 23.20 -33.33 -35.78
CA ALA A 18 23.09 -32.11 -35.03
C ALA A 18 22.08 -32.42 -33.93
N ALA A 19 22.58 -32.75 -32.73
CA ALA A 19 21.74 -32.74 -31.56
C ALA A 19 21.19 -31.32 -31.50
N ASP A 20 19.86 -31.17 -31.62
CA ASP A 20 19.21 -29.89 -31.42
C ASP A 20 19.73 -29.34 -30.09
N LYS A 21 20.55 -28.30 -30.15
CA LYS A 21 20.99 -27.61 -28.95
C LYS A 21 19.73 -27.07 -28.29
N GLN A 22 19.51 -27.46 -27.04
CA GLN A 22 18.40 -26.97 -26.24
C GLN A 22 18.37 -25.43 -26.29
N PRO A 23 17.21 -24.80 -26.54
CA PRO A 23 17.10 -23.35 -26.54
C PRO A 23 17.56 -22.77 -25.19
N VAL A 24 18.22 -21.61 -25.23
CA VAL A 24 18.83 -20.98 -24.03
C VAL A 24 17.81 -20.67 -22.93
N TRP A 25 16.57 -20.31 -23.30
CA TRP A 25 15.45 -20.03 -22.38
C TRP A 25 14.82 -21.28 -21.74
N LYS A 26 15.42 -22.46 -21.97
CA LYS A 26 15.10 -23.72 -21.27
C LYS A 26 16.33 -24.27 -20.53
N ASP A 27 17.45 -23.55 -20.48
CA ASP A 27 18.71 -24.03 -19.93
C ASP A 27 19.07 -23.23 -18.65
N PRO A 28 18.82 -23.77 -17.45
CA PRO A 28 19.02 -23.06 -16.18
C PRO A 28 20.48 -22.74 -15.87
N PHE A 29 21.42 -23.25 -16.67
CA PHE A 29 22.83 -22.89 -16.59
C PHE A 29 23.20 -21.69 -17.49
N VAL A 30 22.28 -21.18 -18.32
CA VAL A 30 22.52 -20.13 -19.32
C VAL A 30 21.41 -19.07 -19.30
N ASN A 31 21.46 -18.20 -18.31
CA ASN A 31 20.55 -17.06 -18.16
C ASN A 31 21.08 -15.76 -18.82
N GLN A 32 22.30 -15.78 -19.36
CA GLN A 32 22.89 -14.67 -20.11
C GLN A 32 23.91 -15.17 -21.15
N GLN A 33 24.02 -14.46 -22.28
CA GLN A 33 25.04 -14.70 -23.30
C GLN A 33 25.54 -13.37 -23.86
N ASN A 34 26.85 -13.14 -23.79
CA ASN A 34 27.50 -11.90 -24.25
C ASN A 34 26.94 -10.60 -23.64
N ARG A 35 26.22 -10.70 -22.52
CA ARG A 35 25.84 -9.54 -21.71
C ARG A 35 27.09 -8.95 -21.07
N GLU A 36 27.17 -7.63 -20.98
CA GLU A 36 28.22 -6.98 -20.22
C GLU A 36 28.13 -7.33 -18.73
N PRO A 37 29.26 -7.40 -18.01
CA PRO A 37 29.24 -7.57 -16.57
C PRO A 37 28.40 -6.48 -15.89
N ARG A 38 27.65 -6.85 -14.85
CA ARG A 38 26.92 -5.87 -14.03
C ARG A 38 27.91 -4.86 -13.43
N HIS A 39 27.47 -3.61 -13.36
CA HIS A 39 28.22 -2.49 -12.77
C HIS A 39 27.24 -1.55 -12.04
N ALA A 40 27.77 -0.59 -11.27
CA ALA A 40 26.94 0.44 -10.65
C ALA A 40 26.12 1.20 -11.70
N HIS A 41 24.91 1.63 -11.35
CA HIS A 41 24.14 2.50 -12.23
C HIS A 41 24.80 3.90 -12.35
N PHE A 42 25.29 4.23 -13.56
CA PHE A 42 25.80 5.55 -13.92
C PHE A 42 25.75 5.77 -15.44
N PHE A 43 25.89 7.02 -15.86
CA PHE A 43 26.16 7.41 -17.25
C PHE A 43 27.42 8.27 -17.30
N ALA A 44 28.34 7.95 -18.21
CA ALA A 44 29.61 8.66 -18.38
C ALA A 44 29.54 9.67 -19.55
N PHE A 45 29.82 10.93 -19.24
CA PHE A 45 29.75 12.05 -20.17
C PHE A 45 31.13 12.37 -20.77
N GLU A 46 31.13 13.15 -21.85
CA GLU A 46 32.35 13.68 -22.47
C GLU A 46 33.04 14.79 -21.66
N SER A 47 32.34 15.42 -20.71
CA SER A 47 32.86 16.45 -19.81
C SER A 47 32.01 16.62 -18.55
N ILE A 48 32.57 17.25 -17.53
CA ILE A 48 31.87 17.57 -16.27
C ILE A 48 30.70 18.55 -16.49
N ASP A 49 30.87 19.56 -17.36
CA ASP A 49 29.79 20.50 -17.66
C ASP A 49 28.57 19.80 -18.25
N LYS A 50 28.78 18.76 -19.06
CA LYS A 50 27.70 17.92 -19.60
C LYS A 50 27.10 17.00 -18.54
N ALA A 51 27.93 16.46 -17.63
CA ALA A 51 27.48 15.61 -16.53
C ALA A 51 26.59 16.32 -15.50
N ARG A 52 26.44 17.65 -15.59
CA ARG A 52 25.47 18.41 -14.80
C ARG A 52 24.03 18.35 -15.35
N GLY A 53 23.88 18.03 -16.63
CA GLY A 53 22.57 17.78 -17.26
C GLY A 53 22.15 16.31 -17.17
N ASP A 54 21.01 15.97 -17.76
CA ASP A 54 20.63 14.58 -17.97
C ASP A 54 21.41 13.95 -19.15
N LYS A 55 21.34 12.62 -19.27
CA LYS A 55 22.06 11.86 -20.31
C LYS A 55 21.76 12.33 -21.74
N SER A 56 20.58 12.88 -22.02
CA SER A 56 20.21 13.39 -23.35
C SER A 56 21.01 14.63 -23.77
N ALA A 57 21.66 15.32 -22.81
CA ALA A 57 22.57 16.41 -23.10
C ALA A 57 23.92 15.95 -23.68
N SER A 58 24.26 14.66 -23.58
CA SER A 58 25.52 14.08 -24.05
C SER A 58 25.49 13.72 -25.53
N SER A 59 26.58 14.02 -26.23
CA SER A 59 26.82 13.48 -27.59
C SER A 59 26.96 11.96 -27.64
N ARG A 60 27.11 11.30 -26.49
CA ARG A 60 27.24 9.85 -26.36
C ARG A 60 25.93 9.12 -26.14
N TYR A 61 24.82 9.84 -26.03
CA TYR A 61 23.50 9.24 -25.80
C TYR A 61 22.68 9.26 -27.09
N LEU A 62 22.01 8.15 -27.38
CA LEU A 62 20.99 8.09 -28.42
C LEU A 62 19.79 7.29 -27.90
N SER A 63 18.66 7.98 -27.71
CA SER A 63 17.42 7.30 -27.31
C SER A 63 17.00 6.28 -28.37
N MET A 64 16.62 5.10 -27.90
CA MET A 64 16.04 4.03 -28.70
C MET A 64 14.58 3.78 -28.31
N GLU A 65 13.97 4.71 -27.57
CA GLU A 65 12.56 4.73 -27.22
C GLU A 65 11.71 5.30 -28.37
N GLY A 66 10.40 5.03 -28.33
CA GLY A 66 9.43 5.40 -29.35
C GLY A 66 8.88 4.19 -30.09
N MET A 67 8.40 4.39 -31.32
CA MET A 67 7.72 3.33 -32.06
C MET A 67 8.71 2.39 -32.78
N TRP A 68 8.52 1.09 -32.61
CA TRP A 68 9.27 0.02 -33.28
C TRP A 68 8.33 -0.82 -34.14
N LYS A 69 8.83 -1.40 -35.23
CA LYS A 69 8.08 -2.44 -35.96
C LYS A 69 7.96 -3.66 -35.08
N PHE A 70 6.76 -4.22 -34.99
CA PHE A 70 6.42 -5.25 -34.02
C PHE A 70 5.51 -6.33 -34.60
N CYS A 71 5.84 -7.57 -34.27
CA CYS A 71 5.03 -8.75 -34.56
C CYS A 71 4.82 -9.55 -33.27
N PHE A 72 3.55 -9.66 -32.87
CA PHE A 72 3.11 -10.49 -31.76
C PHE A 72 2.61 -11.85 -32.26
N VAL A 73 3.02 -12.92 -31.58
CA VAL A 73 2.43 -14.26 -31.74
C VAL A 73 2.05 -14.84 -30.39
N ARG A 74 0.97 -15.62 -30.37
CA ARG A 74 0.44 -16.22 -29.13
C ARG A 74 1.27 -17.42 -28.65
N ASN A 75 1.77 -18.24 -29.57
CA ASN A 75 2.62 -19.38 -29.27
C ASN A 75 4.03 -19.11 -29.79
N HIS A 76 5.04 -19.45 -29.01
CA HIS A 76 6.43 -19.16 -29.37
C HIS A 76 6.86 -19.80 -30.69
N GLN A 77 6.43 -21.04 -30.96
CA GLN A 77 6.72 -21.77 -32.19
C GLN A 77 6.26 -21.07 -33.48
N ASP A 78 5.32 -20.12 -33.38
CA ASP A 78 4.77 -19.37 -34.50
C ASP A 78 5.57 -18.07 -34.78
N ALA A 79 6.60 -17.77 -33.97
CA ALA A 79 7.38 -16.55 -34.10
C ALA A 79 8.07 -16.45 -35.48
N PRO A 80 8.14 -15.24 -36.07
CA PRO A 80 8.66 -15.06 -37.42
C PRO A 80 10.13 -15.48 -37.50
N LYS A 81 10.40 -16.53 -38.28
CA LYS A 81 11.76 -17.02 -38.53
C LYS A 81 12.56 -15.98 -39.31
N ASP A 82 13.85 -15.89 -39.02
CA ASP A 82 14.81 -14.99 -39.70
C ASP A 82 14.42 -13.50 -39.70
N PHE A 83 13.53 -13.08 -38.79
CA PHE A 83 13.07 -11.69 -38.68
C PHE A 83 14.19 -10.70 -38.37
N PHE A 84 15.39 -11.15 -37.96
CA PHE A 84 16.57 -10.30 -37.77
C PHE A 84 17.28 -9.96 -39.10
N SER A 85 16.96 -10.65 -40.19
CA SER A 85 17.61 -10.48 -41.49
C SER A 85 17.38 -9.10 -42.10
N LEU A 86 18.40 -8.55 -42.75
CA LEU A 86 18.32 -7.29 -43.50
C LEU A 86 17.40 -7.38 -44.74
N LYS A 87 17.07 -8.60 -45.19
CA LYS A 87 16.18 -8.85 -46.34
C LYS A 87 14.73 -9.14 -45.92
N TYR A 88 14.46 -9.20 -44.63
CA TYR A 88 13.11 -9.45 -44.13
C TYR A 88 12.21 -8.24 -44.40
N ASP A 89 11.01 -8.48 -44.94
CA ASP A 89 10.00 -7.46 -45.19
C ASP A 89 9.07 -7.35 -43.97
N ASP A 90 9.23 -6.26 -43.22
CA ASP A 90 8.42 -5.89 -42.06
C ASP A 90 7.36 -4.84 -42.39
N SER A 91 7.08 -4.57 -43.67
CA SER A 91 6.14 -3.51 -44.08
C SER A 91 4.71 -3.73 -43.57
N GLN A 92 4.33 -4.99 -43.33
CA GLN A 92 3.02 -5.37 -42.78
C GLN A 92 3.00 -5.42 -41.25
N TRP A 93 4.14 -5.20 -40.58
CA TRP A 93 4.21 -5.18 -39.12
C TRP A 93 3.63 -3.88 -38.57
N LYS A 94 3.01 -4.00 -37.39
CA LYS A 94 2.46 -2.86 -36.67
C LYS A 94 3.57 -2.06 -36.00
N ASP A 95 3.28 -0.81 -35.68
CA ASP A 95 4.16 0.01 -34.83
C ASP A 95 3.76 -0.20 -33.37
N PHE A 96 4.74 -0.34 -32.47
CA PHE A 96 4.54 -0.61 -31.04
C PHE A 96 5.46 0.29 -30.19
N PRO A 97 4.99 0.85 -29.07
CA PRO A 97 5.80 1.71 -28.22
C PRO A 97 6.86 0.91 -27.45
N VAL A 98 8.07 1.44 -27.37
CA VAL A 98 9.16 0.95 -26.51
C VAL A 98 9.64 2.12 -25.66
N PRO A 99 9.60 2.05 -24.31
CA PRO A 99 9.03 0.97 -23.51
C PRO A 99 7.52 0.78 -23.75
N GLY A 100 7.04 -0.44 -23.51
CA GLY A 100 5.66 -0.86 -23.69
C GLY A 100 5.45 -2.33 -23.33
N LEU A 101 4.35 -2.61 -22.63
CA LEU A 101 3.92 -3.96 -22.25
C LEU A 101 2.81 -4.47 -23.20
N PHE A 102 2.85 -5.75 -23.55
CA PHE A 102 1.93 -6.38 -24.50
C PHE A 102 0.48 -6.22 -24.07
N GLU A 103 0.18 -6.60 -22.83
CA GLU A 103 -1.17 -6.71 -22.30
C GLU A 103 -1.81 -5.34 -22.05
N ILE A 104 -1.00 -4.32 -21.79
CA ILE A 104 -1.42 -2.91 -21.70
C ILE A 104 -1.76 -2.37 -23.10
N ASN A 105 -0.99 -2.75 -24.11
CA ASN A 105 -1.14 -2.28 -25.49
C ASN A 105 -2.06 -3.19 -26.35
N GLY A 106 -2.91 -4.01 -25.72
CA GLY A 106 -3.96 -4.78 -26.39
C GLY A 106 -3.54 -6.14 -26.96
N TYR A 107 -2.42 -6.70 -26.51
CA TYR A 107 -1.93 -8.02 -26.93
C TYR A 107 -1.87 -9.00 -25.74
N GLY A 108 -2.45 -10.18 -25.90
CA GLY A 108 -2.46 -11.19 -24.83
C GLY A 108 -3.46 -10.89 -23.71
N ASP A 109 -3.39 -11.65 -22.63
CA ASP A 109 -4.31 -11.62 -21.50
C ASP A 109 -3.62 -11.05 -20.25
N LYS A 110 -4.15 -9.95 -19.67
CA LYS A 110 -3.71 -9.42 -18.38
C LYS A 110 -4.02 -10.48 -17.31
N THR A 111 -3.00 -10.96 -16.60
CA THR A 111 -3.15 -12.06 -15.64
C THR A 111 -2.59 -11.63 -14.30
N TYR A 112 -3.34 -11.83 -13.22
CA TYR A 112 -2.88 -11.58 -11.85
C TYR A 112 -3.01 -12.88 -11.05
N VAL A 113 -1.98 -13.24 -10.29
CA VAL A 113 -1.96 -14.37 -9.36
C VAL A 113 -1.06 -13.99 -8.19
N ASN A 114 -1.50 -14.32 -6.98
CA ASN A 114 -0.70 -14.28 -5.76
C ASN A 114 0.27 -15.47 -5.76
N ALA A 115 -0.10 -16.55 -5.07
CA ALA A 115 0.74 -17.73 -4.94
C ALA A 115 0.49 -18.70 -6.09
N GLY A 116 1.56 -18.96 -6.86
CA GLY A 116 1.57 -19.93 -7.93
C GLY A 116 1.71 -19.30 -9.32
N TYR A 117 2.32 -20.05 -10.21
CA TYR A 117 2.66 -19.56 -11.53
C TYR A 117 1.42 -19.28 -12.40
N ALA A 118 1.40 -18.12 -13.07
CA ALA A 118 0.31 -17.75 -14.00
C ALA A 118 0.10 -18.74 -15.15
N PHE A 119 1.11 -19.53 -15.50
CA PHE A 119 0.98 -20.61 -16.48
C PHE A 119 0.31 -21.89 -15.93
N ARG A 120 -0.14 -21.93 -14.67
CA ARG A 120 -0.82 -23.10 -14.04
C ARG A 120 -2.08 -23.56 -14.78
N THR A 121 -2.69 -22.68 -15.56
CA THR A 121 -3.86 -23.00 -16.42
C THR A 121 -3.46 -23.49 -17.82
N THR A 122 -2.17 -23.48 -18.16
CA THR A 122 -1.64 -23.89 -19.46
C THR A 122 -0.75 -25.14 -19.37
N PHE A 123 0.15 -25.23 -18.39
CA PHE A 123 0.99 -26.41 -18.15
C PHE A 123 1.38 -26.54 -16.67
N GLU A 124 1.78 -27.75 -16.25
CA GLU A 124 2.20 -28.03 -14.87
C GLU A 124 3.54 -27.36 -14.53
N PRO A 125 3.68 -26.71 -13.36
CA PRO A 125 4.96 -26.22 -12.87
C PRO A 125 5.94 -27.38 -12.59
N ASN A 126 6.90 -27.59 -13.50
CA ASN A 126 7.91 -28.64 -13.41
C ASN A 126 9.29 -28.09 -13.82
N PRO A 127 9.98 -27.33 -12.97
CA PRO A 127 11.22 -26.66 -13.34
C PRO A 127 12.30 -27.65 -13.84
N PRO A 128 13.06 -27.32 -14.91
CA PRO A 128 13.06 -26.05 -15.65
C PRO A 128 12.12 -26.04 -16.88
N TYR A 129 11.13 -26.95 -16.98
CA TYR A 129 10.27 -27.03 -18.14
C TYR A 129 9.44 -25.75 -18.34
N ILE A 130 9.41 -25.26 -19.58
CA ILE A 130 8.58 -24.15 -20.05
C ILE A 130 7.84 -24.55 -21.31
N GLY A 131 6.52 -24.34 -21.32
CA GLY A 131 5.67 -24.56 -22.48
C GLY A 131 5.80 -23.48 -23.55
N GLU A 132 5.54 -23.84 -24.81
CA GLU A 132 5.55 -22.92 -25.96
C GLU A 132 4.15 -22.39 -26.32
N THR A 133 3.10 -23.15 -25.96
CA THR A 133 1.70 -22.74 -26.11
C THR A 133 1.38 -21.61 -25.15
N ASN A 134 0.71 -20.55 -25.64
CA ASN A 134 0.43 -19.33 -24.87
C ASN A 134 1.68 -18.65 -24.25
N ASN A 135 2.87 -19.00 -24.71
CA ASN A 135 4.10 -18.29 -24.36
C ASN A 135 4.26 -17.14 -25.36
N TYR A 136 3.57 -16.02 -25.06
CA TYR A 136 3.50 -14.87 -25.96
C TYR A 136 4.90 -14.44 -26.37
N THR A 137 5.11 -14.20 -27.66
CA THR A 137 6.40 -13.78 -28.19
C THR A 137 6.23 -12.52 -29.01
N GLY A 138 7.00 -11.48 -28.65
CA GLY A 138 7.07 -10.23 -29.39
C GLY A 138 8.41 -10.11 -30.11
N SER A 139 8.36 -9.94 -31.43
CA SER A 139 9.54 -9.68 -32.27
C SER A 139 9.54 -8.22 -32.70
N TYR A 140 10.64 -7.51 -32.46
CA TYR A 140 10.76 -6.09 -32.71
C TYR A 140 11.87 -5.79 -33.72
N ARG A 141 11.69 -4.76 -34.53
CA ARG A 141 12.69 -4.24 -35.48
C ARG A 141 12.69 -2.71 -35.47
N ARG A 142 13.87 -2.12 -35.42
CA ARG A 142 14.05 -0.67 -35.61
C ARG A 142 15.36 -0.38 -36.31
N THR A 143 15.28 0.53 -37.28
CA THR A 143 16.48 1.11 -37.87
C THR A 143 16.85 2.43 -37.20
N PHE A 144 18.14 2.72 -37.12
CA PHE A 144 18.65 3.99 -36.62
C PHE A 144 19.88 4.41 -37.44
N GLU A 145 20.19 5.70 -37.42
CA GLU A 145 21.43 6.24 -37.98
C GLU A 145 22.48 6.31 -36.89
N LEU A 146 23.64 5.66 -37.10
CA LEU A 146 24.76 5.72 -36.16
C LEU A 146 25.40 7.11 -36.23
N PRO A 147 25.52 7.85 -35.10
CA PRO A 147 26.20 9.14 -35.09
C PRO A 147 27.64 9.05 -35.62
N ALA A 148 28.02 9.98 -36.49
CA ALA A 148 29.31 9.92 -37.20
C ALA A 148 30.53 10.11 -36.26
N ASP A 149 30.34 10.84 -35.16
CA ASP A 149 31.31 11.11 -34.10
C ASP A 149 31.54 9.92 -33.15
N TRP A 150 30.73 8.86 -33.26
CA TRP A 150 30.96 7.60 -32.55
C TRP A 150 31.99 6.70 -33.24
N LYS A 151 32.53 7.12 -34.39
CA LYS A 151 33.56 6.35 -35.10
C LYS A 151 34.77 6.07 -34.20
N GLY A 152 35.03 4.79 -33.96
CA GLY A 152 36.17 4.32 -33.16
C GLY A 152 35.91 4.26 -31.65
N GLN A 153 34.70 4.58 -31.21
CA GLN A 153 34.19 4.35 -29.86
C GLN A 153 33.65 2.92 -29.71
N GLU A 154 33.50 2.47 -28.47
CA GLU A 154 32.70 1.31 -28.13
C GLU A 154 31.24 1.74 -28.00
N VAL A 155 30.31 0.96 -28.52
CA VAL A 155 28.87 1.28 -28.55
C VAL A 155 28.10 0.16 -27.90
N PHE A 156 27.24 0.52 -26.95
CA PHE A 156 26.47 -0.40 -26.13
C PHE A 156 24.98 -0.17 -26.33
N PHE A 157 24.21 -1.26 -26.33
CA PHE A 157 22.75 -1.23 -26.30
C PHE A 157 22.26 -1.57 -24.90
N HIS A 158 21.49 -0.65 -24.32
CA HIS A 158 20.92 -0.75 -22.98
C HIS A 158 19.42 -0.97 -23.06
N VAL A 159 18.93 -2.00 -22.36
CA VAL A 159 17.51 -2.26 -22.13
C VAL A 159 17.28 -2.37 -20.62
N GLY A 160 16.61 -1.38 -20.02
CA GLY A 160 16.50 -1.29 -18.56
C GLY A 160 15.65 -2.37 -17.88
N SER A 161 14.72 -2.97 -18.64
CA SER A 161 13.89 -4.10 -18.19
C SER A 161 13.28 -4.81 -19.40
N ALA A 162 13.39 -6.13 -19.45
CA ALA A 162 12.73 -6.98 -20.43
C ALA A 162 12.08 -8.18 -19.72
N THR A 163 10.76 -8.26 -19.74
CA THR A 163 10.00 -9.33 -19.08
C THR A 163 9.53 -10.38 -20.09
N SER A 164 9.92 -11.67 -19.98
CA SER A 164 10.81 -12.27 -18.97
C SER A 164 12.27 -12.44 -19.43
N ASN A 165 12.55 -12.24 -20.73
CA ASN A 165 13.87 -12.40 -21.32
C ASN A 165 14.07 -11.52 -22.57
N LEU A 166 15.31 -11.47 -23.07
CA LEU A 166 15.69 -10.69 -24.24
C LEU A 166 16.71 -11.44 -25.11
N SER A 167 16.39 -11.65 -26.39
CA SER A 167 17.35 -12.03 -27.43
C SER A 167 17.63 -10.86 -28.36
N LEU A 168 18.89 -10.63 -28.75
CA LEU A 168 19.32 -9.46 -29.52
C LEU A 168 20.08 -9.82 -30.80
N TRP A 169 19.77 -9.12 -31.89
CA TRP A 169 20.50 -9.14 -33.15
C TRP A 169 20.77 -7.72 -33.67
N VAL A 170 21.93 -7.54 -34.28
CA VAL A 170 22.31 -6.29 -34.95
C VAL A 170 22.77 -6.60 -36.37
N ASN A 171 22.18 -5.93 -37.35
CA ASN A 171 22.44 -6.11 -38.78
C ASN A 171 22.41 -7.60 -39.22
N GLY A 172 21.44 -8.36 -38.71
CA GLY A 172 21.24 -9.78 -39.02
C GLY A 172 22.18 -10.76 -38.31
N LYS A 173 23.01 -10.29 -37.38
CA LYS A 173 23.92 -11.14 -36.60
C LYS A 173 23.49 -11.20 -35.14
N TYR A 174 23.53 -12.41 -34.57
CA TYR A 174 23.22 -12.63 -33.16
C TYR A 174 24.25 -11.94 -32.25
N VAL A 175 23.74 -11.22 -31.26
CA VAL A 175 24.53 -10.50 -30.25
C VAL A 175 24.52 -11.28 -28.95
N GLY A 176 23.36 -11.57 -28.37
CA GLY A 176 23.28 -12.16 -27.04
C GLY A 176 21.87 -12.42 -26.52
N TYR A 177 21.83 -12.90 -25.27
CA TYR A 177 20.63 -13.28 -24.50
C TYR A 177 20.73 -12.77 -23.06
N SER A 178 19.60 -12.44 -22.42
CA SER A 178 19.52 -12.10 -20.98
C SER A 178 18.16 -12.49 -20.38
N GLU A 179 18.19 -12.92 -19.13
CA GLU A 179 17.05 -13.03 -18.20
C GLU A 179 17.20 -12.00 -17.06
N ASP A 180 16.40 -12.16 -16.00
CA ASP A 180 16.23 -11.23 -14.86
C ASP A 180 15.51 -9.93 -15.29
N SER A 181 14.18 -9.96 -15.19
CA SER A 181 13.32 -8.96 -15.84
C SER A 181 13.38 -7.55 -15.22
N LYS A 182 14.07 -7.39 -14.09
CA LYS A 182 14.06 -6.18 -13.25
C LYS A 182 15.42 -5.49 -13.17
N VAL A 183 16.39 -5.93 -13.96
CA VAL A 183 17.73 -5.32 -14.04
C VAL A 183 18.10 -5.13 -15.51
N ALA A 184 18.90 -4.11 -15.80
CA ALA A 184 19.29 -3.79 -17.16
C ALA A 184 20.10 -4.91 -17.84
N ALA A 185 19.81 -5.12 -19.13
CA ALA A 185 20.62 -5.92 -20.03
C ALA A 185 21.42 -5.01 -20.96
N GLU A 186 22.75 -5.10 -20.88
CA GLU A 186 23.65 -4.32 -21.71
C GLU A 186 24.50 -5.22 -22.61
N PHE A 187 24.70 -4.80 -23.86
CA PHE A 187 25.51 -5.54 -24.83
C PHE A 187 26.43 -4.58 -25.59
N ASN A 188 27.73 -4.87 -25.64
CA ASN A 188 28.62 -4.21 -26.60
C ASN A 188 28.30 -4.66 -28.03
N ILE A 189 27.77 -3.72 -28.83
CA ILE A 189 27.36 -3.97 -30.22
C ILE A 189 28.37 -3.46 -31.26
N THR A 190 29.51 -2.88 -30.84
CA THR A 190 30.49 -2.22 -31.72
C THR A 190 30.84 -3.04 -32.97
N LYS A 191 31.15 -4.33 -32.79
CA LYS A 191 31.59 -5.22 -33.87
C LYS A 191 30.51 -5.58 -34.90
N TYR A 192 29.25 -5.24 -34.63
CA TYR A 192 28.11 -5.53 -35.50
C TYR A 192 27.64 -4.32 -36.30
N LEU A 193 28.10 -3.12 -35.94
CA LEU A 193 27.67 -1.86 -36.55
C LEU A 193 28.39 -1.56 -37.86
N LYS A 194 27.75 -0.71 -38.67
CA LYS A 194 28.33 -0.08 -39.88
C LYS A 194 28.04 1.43 -39.87
N PRO A 195 28.82 2.25 -40.59
CA PRO A 195 28.50 3.68 -40.73
C PRO A 195 27.09 3.91 -41.33
N GLY A 196 26.40 4.94 -40.85
CA GLY A 196 25.04 5.31 -41.30
C GLY A 196 23.98 4.37 -40.74
N ARG A 197 23.06 3.93 -41.62
CA ARG A 197 21.86 3.16 -41.23
C ARG A 197 22.17 1.76 -40.72
N ASN A 198 21.70 1.43 -39.52
CA ASN A 198 21.80 0.12 -38.88
C ASN A 198 20.40 -0.43 -38.55
N LEU A 199 20.31 -1.74 -38.35
CA LEU A 199 19.11 -2.43 -37.86
C LEU A 199 19.41 -3.10 -36.52
N ILE A 200 18.57 -2.84 -35.52
CA ILE A 200 18.43 -3.67 -34.32
C ILE A 200 17.15 -4.48 -34.45
N ALA A 201 17.24 -5.76 -34.12
CA ALA A 201 16.11 -6.65 -33.96
C ALA A 201 16.21 -7.35 -32.60
N MET A 202 15.09 -7.45 -31.88
CA MET A 202 15.04 -8.10 -30.57
C MET A 202 13.80 -8.99 -30.46
N GLN A 203 13.86 -10.00 -29.61
CA GLN A 203 12.73 -10.88 -29.30
C GLN A 203 12.60 -11.05 -27.79
N VAL A 204 11.37 -10.94 -27.31
CA VAL A 204 10.99 -11.11 -25.90
C VAL A 204 9.93 -12.20 -25.83
N MET A 205 10.09 -13.14 -24.91
CA MET A 205 9.09 -14.17 -24.60
C MET A 205 8.50 -13.96 -23.22
N ARG A 206 7.25 -14.40 -23.04
CA ARG A 206 6.51 -14.31 -21.79
C ARG A 206 7.12 -15.16 -20.69
N TRP A 207 7.49 -16.41 -21.01
CA TRP A 207 8.02 -17.38 -20.06
C TRP A 207 9.38 -17.92 -20.52
N CYS A 208 10.34 -17.96 -19.59
CA CYS A 208 11.57 -18.75 -19.65
C CYS A 208 11.78 -19.45 -18.31
N ASP A 209 12.83 -20.25 -18.18
CA ASP A 209 13.17 -20.94 -16.94
C ASP A 209 13.46 -19.97 -15.79
N GLY A 210 14.01 -18.79 -16.06
CA GLY A 210 14.13 -17.70 -15.09
C GLY A 210 12.81 -17.23 -14.47
N THR A 211 11.66 -17.42 -15.15
CA THR A 211 10.31 -17.08 -14.63
C THR A 211 9.97 -17.85 -13.36
N TYR A 212 10.57 -19.02 -13.13
CA TYR A 212 10.35 -19.77 -11.88
C TYR A 212 10.80 -19.01 -10.62
N LEU A 213 11.65 -17.98 -10.77
CA LEU A 213 12.12 -17.09 -9.70
C LEU A 213 11.45 -15.70 -9.73
N GLU A 214 10.37 -15.52 -10.51
CA GLU A 214 9.62 -14.27 -10.65
C GLU A 214 8.13 -14.53 -10.35
N ASP A 215 7.87 -15.19 -9.21
CA ASP A 215 6.54 -15.57 -8.75
C ASP A 215 5.89 -14.61 -7.75
N GLN A 216 6.16 -13.31 -7.87
CA GLN A 216 5.60 -12.29 -6.99
C GLN A 216 4.07 -12.19 -7.03
N ASP A 217 3.47 -11.74 -5.92
CA ASP A 217 2.05 -11.38 -5.83
C ASP A 217 1.71 -10.09 -6.60
N PHE A 218 1.69 -10.19 -7.93
CA PHE A 218 1.46 -9.06 -8.84
C PHE A 218 1.02 -9.49 -10.24
N TRP A 219 0.73 -8.51 -11.12
CA TRP A 219 0.36 -8.76 -12.51
C TRP A 219 1.47 -9.50 -13.31
N ARG A 220 1.12 -10.28 -14.32
CA ARG A 220 2.09 -11.02 -15.14
C ARG A 220 2.06 -10.50 -16.58
N PHE A 221 2.74 -9.36 -16.76
CA PHE A 221 2.91 -8.67 -18.03
C PHE A 221 4.20 -9.08 -18.76
N THR A 222 4.23 -8.80 -20.06
CA THR A 222 5.33 -9.12 -20.96
C THR A 222 5.76 -7.89 -21.75
N GLY A 223 7.05 -7.70 -22.00
CA GLY A 223 7.55 -6.62 -22.85
C GLY A 223 8.71 -5.84 -22.22
N ILE A 224 8.85 -4.57 -22.60
CA ILE A 224 9.95 -3.71 -22.15
C ILE A 224 9.39 -2.62 -21.24
N ALA A 225 9.77 -2.60 -19.96
CA ALA A 225 9.14 -1.72 -18.97
C ALA A 225 9.92 -0.41 -18.68
N ARG A 226 11.22 -0.39 -18.96
CA ARG A 226 12.14 0.71 -18.60
C ARG A 226 12.93 1.22 -19.80
N GLU A 227 13.79 2.19 -19.55
CA GLU A 227 14.47 2.97 -20.59
C GLU A 227 15.26 2.11 -21.58
N VAL A 228 15.27 2.54 -22.85
CA VAL A 228 16.03 1.86 -23.93
C VAL A 228 16.85 2.88 -24.71
N TYR A 229 18.16 2.69 -24.77
CA TYR A 229 19.05 3.61 -25.46
C TYR A 229 20.34 2.95 -25.94
N LEU A 230 21.03 3.65 -26.83
CA LEU A 230 22.42 3.38 -27.16
C LEU A 230 23.30 4.39 -26.43
N TYR A 231 24.46 3.94 -25.97
CA TYR A 231 25.50 4.83 -25.50
C TYR A 231 26.87 4.47 -26.07
N ALA A 232 27.74 5.48 -26.20
CA ALA A 232 29.10 5.29 -26.70
C ALA A 232 30.16 5.69 -25.66
N THR A 233 31.23 4.91 -25.58
CA THR A 233 32.37 5.16 -24.68
C THR A 233 33.68 5.15 -25.46
N PRO A 234 34.71 5.90 -25.02
CA PRO A 234 36.06 5.71 -25.55
C PRO A 234 36.56 4.29 -25.25
N LYS A 235 37.54 3.80 -26.02
CA LYS A 235 38.14 2.49 -25.76
C LYS A 235 38.67 2.32 -24.34
N ILE A 236 39.20 3.40 -23.76
CA ILE A 236 39.58 3.46 -22.36
C ILE A 236 38.47 4.21 -21.62
N HIS A 237 37.73 3.51 -20.77
CA HIS A 237 36.53 4.03 -20.09
C HIS A 237 36.42 3.46 -18.69
N ILE A 238 35.58 4.09 -17.86
CA ILE A 238 35.16 3.63 -16.54
C ILE A 238 34.19 2.47 -16.75
N GLN A 239 34.56 1.27 -16.31
CA GLN A 239 33.71 0.08 -16.37
C GLN A 239 32.78 -0.01 -15.15
N ASP A 240 33.29 0.30 -13.96
CA ASP A 240 32.53 0.27 -12.71
C ASP A 240 33.24 1.16 -11.67
N PHE A 241 32.52 1.57 -10.63
CA PHE A 241 33.12 2.17 -9.44
C PHE A 241 32.29 1.91 -8.17
N THR A 242 32.98 1.86 -7.04
CA THR A 242 32.40 1.74 -5.69
C THR A 242 32.76 2.96 -4.86
N ILE A 243 31.78 3.53 -4.17
CA ILE A 243 31.94 4.68 -3.29
C ILE A 243 31.72 4.25 -1.83
N GLY A 244 32.80 4.23 -1.05
CA GLY A 244 32.75 4.26 0.40
C GLY A 244 32.41 5.67 0.88
N GLN A 245 31.34 5.80 1.66
CA GLN A 245 30.76 7.06 2.13
C GLN A 245 30.38 6.95 3.62
N ASP A 246 31.34 6.55 4.45
CA ASP A 246 31.10 6.30 5.87
C ASP A 246 31.08 7.59 6.69
N TYR A 247 30.43 7.56 7.86
CA TYR A 247 30.31 8.70 8.78
C TYR A 247 30.74 8.31 10.19
N ALA A 248 31.75 9.00 10.73
CA ALA A 248 32.22 8.77 12.09
C ALA A 248 32.64 10.09 12.74
N ASP A 249 32.17 10.36 13.95
CA ASP A 249 32.60 11.49 14.80
C ASP A 249 32.58 12.86 14.08
N GLY A 250 31.53 13.13 13.29
CA GLY A 250 31.41 14.38 12.53
C GLY A 250 32.26 14.45 11.25
N LYS A 251 32.92 13.35 10.88
CA LYS A 251 33.75 13.23 9.69
C LYS A 251 33.10 12.31 8.65
N GLY A 252 33.23 12.69 7.39
CA GLY A 252 32.92 11.82 6.25
C GLY A 252 34.19 11.16 5.73
N LEU A 253 34.16 9.85 5.58
CA LEU A 253 35.26 9.06 5.04
C LEU A 253 34.92 8.64 3.61
N LEU A 254 35.54 9.32 2.64
CA LEU A 254 35.39 9.03 1.22
C LEU A 254 36.46 8.02 0.79
N SER A 255 36.03 6.96 0.11
CA SER A 255 36.90 6.09 -0.68
C SER A 255 36.22 5.77 -2.01
N VAL A 256 36.94 5.87 -3.12
CA VAL A 256 36.44 5.60 -4.46
C VAL A 256 37.36 4.59 -5.12
N ASP A 257 36.84 3.40 -5.38
CA ASP A 257 37.52 2.38 -6.18
C ASP A 257 36.94 2.40 -7.61
N VAL A 258 37.81 2.55 -8.61
CA VAL A 258 37.40 2.72 -10.01
C VAL A 258 38.06 1.66 -10.88
N LYS A 259 37.22 0.88 -11.58
CA LYS A 259 37.66 -0.11 -12.54
C LYS A 259 37.66 0.49 -13.94
N VAL A 260 38.84 0.52 -14.58
CA VAL A 260 39.02 1.05 -15.94
C VAL A 260 39.19 -0.10 -16.93
N ALA A 261 38.47 -0.04 -18.05
CA ALA A 261 38.59 -1.01 -19.14
C ALA A 261 39.43 -0.46 -20.32
N GLY A 262 39.96 -1.36 -21.14
CA GLY A 262 40.63 -1.05 -22.42
C GLY A 262 41.99 -0.35 -22.36
N GLY A 263 42.53 -0.08 -21.17
CA GLY A 263 43.89 0.44 -21.00
C GLY A 263 44.14 1.07 -19.63
N LYS A 264 45.28 1.77 -19.49
CA LYS A 264 45.60 2.59 -18.33
C LYS A 264 45.24 4.05 -18.58
N ALA A 265 44.68 4.70 -17.56
CA ALA A 265 44.34 6.10 -17.50
C ALA A 265 44.31 6.54 -16.03
N ASP A 266 44.48 7.84 -15.80
CA ASP A 266 44.43 8.45 -14.47
C ASP A 266 42.98 8.77 -14.12
N VAL A 267 42.59 8.63 -12.86
CA VAL A 267 41.27 9.02 -12.37
C VAL A 267 41.43 10.11 -11.33
N GLU A 268 40.78 11.24 -11.57
CA GLU A 268 40.65 12.32 -10.60
C GLU A 268 39.26 12.30 -9.98
N ALA A 269 39.19 12.57 -8.68
CA ALA A 269 37.94 12.71 -7.95
C ALA A 269 37.93 14.05 -7.21
N THR A 270 36.82 14.78 -7.31
CA THR A 270 36.60 16.04 -6.61
C THR A 270 35.23 16.00 -5.96
N LEU A 271 35.18 16.36 -4.67
CA LEU A 271 33.95 16.34 -3.89
C LEU A 271 33.51 17.78 -3.59
N TYR A 272 32.24 18.06 -3.83
CA TYR A 272 31.62 19.36 -3.56
C TYR A 272 30.48 19.22 -2.55
N ASP A 273 30.29 20.26 -1.74
CA ASP A 273 29.07 20.43 -0.95
C ASP A 273 27.87 20.81 -1.83
N ALA A 274 26.67 20.89 -1.23
CA ALA A 274 25.45 21.23 -1.95
C ALA A 274 25.44 22.66 -2.53
N ASP A 275 26.28 23.56 -2.01
CA ASP A 275 26.46 24.93 -2.51
C ASP A 275 27.47 25.00 -3.66
N GLY A 276 28.09 23.88 -4.03
CA GLY A 276 29.11 23.79 -5.08
C GLY A 276 30.52 24.18 -4.62
N ARG A 277 30.80 24.25 -3.32
CA ARG A 277 32.17 24.46 -2.81
C ARG A 277 32.91 23.13 -2.77
N GLN A 278 34.14 23.11 -3.29
CA GLN A 278 35.01 21.95 -3.18
C GLN A 278 35.39 21.74 -1.70
N VAL A 279 35.12 20.55 -1.19
CA VAL A 279 35.40 20.15 0.21
C VAL A 279 36.49 19.09 0.33
N ALA A 280 36.74 18.34 -0.75
CA ALA A 280 37.83 17.37 -0.82
C ALA A 280 38.25 17.07 -2.27
N GLU A 281 39.43 16.49 -2.42
CA GLU A 281 39.97 15.96 -3.67
C GLU A 281 40.70 14.65 -3.43
N GLY A 282 40.78 13.81 -4.47
CA GLY A 282 41.42 12.50 -4.41
C GLY A 282 40.43 11.36 -4.22
N LEU A 283 40.88 10.15 -4.58
CA LEU A 283 40.08 8.92 -4.47
C LEU A 283 39.84 8.49 -3.03
N THR A 284 40.64 8.99 -2.08
CA THR A 284 40.42 8.81 -0.65
C THR A 284 40.56 10.16 0.03
N ALA A 285 39.58 10.53 0.85
CA ALA A 285 39.60 11.79 1.57
C ALA A 285 38.83 11.71 2.90
N THR A 286 39.19 12.58 3.83
CA THR A 286 38.42 12.82 5.05
C THR A 286 37.87 14.24 5.00
N VAL A 287 36.55 14.37 5.14
CA VAL A 287 35.86 15.66 5.19
C VAL A 287 35.48 15.94 6.64
N GLU A 288 35.93 17.06 7.18
CA GLU A 288 35.62 17.47 8.55
C GLU A 288 34.27 18.21 8.61
N ASN A 289 33.57 18.12 9.73
CA ASN A 289 32.27 18.78 9.98
C ASN A 289 31.21 18.46 8.92
N VAL A 290 31.12 17.17 8.55
CA VAL A 290 30.18 16.68 7.54
C VAL A 290 28.74 16.80 8.02
N LYS A 291 27.85 17.17 7.09
CA LYS A 291 26.40 17.02 7.27
C LYS A 291 26.03 15.61 6.84
N PRO A 292 25.68 14.70 7.77
CA PRO A 292 25.37 13.33 7.41
C PRO A 292 24.03 13.23 6.67
N TRP A 293 23.90 12.18 5.86
CA TRP A 293 22.65 11.83 5.19
C TRP A 293 21.76 11.01 6.12
N THR A 294 20.48 11.36 6.20
CA THR A 294 19.41 10.60 6.87
C THR A 294 18.09 10.81 6.12
N ALA A 295 17.04 10.04 6.42
CA ALA A 295 15.71 10.28 5.84
C ALA A 295 15.05 11.60 6.32
N GLU A 296 15.48 12.14 7.48
CA GLU A 296 14.99 13.41 8.03
C GLU A 296 15.75 14.62 7.46
N THR A 297 17.04 14.44 7.19
CA THR A 297 17.97 15.46 6.67
C THR A 297 18.81 14.86 5.53
N PRO A 298 18.25 14.72 4.30
CA PRO A 298 18.90 14.02 3.18
C PRO A 298 19.98 14.88 2.51
N TYR A 299 21.02 15.26 3.26
CA TYR A 299 22.09 16.08 2.73
C TYR A 299 22.97 15.28 1.76
N LEU A 300 23.11 15.79 0.53
CA LEU A 300 23.91 15.15 -0.52
C LEU A 300 25.09 16.03 -0.93
N TYR A 301 26.27 15.41 -0.99
CA TYR A 301 27.45 15.95 -1.64
C TYR A 301 27.47 15.53 -3.11
N ILE A 302 28.29 16.19 -3.91
CA ILE A 302 28.45 15.92 -5.34
C ILE A 302 29.86 15.43 -5.59
N LEU A 303 30.01 14.17 -5.98
CA LEU A 303 31.27 13.57 -6.40
C LEU A 303 31.40 13.68 -7.93
N GLU A 304 32.46 14.34 -8.38
CA GLU A 304 32.86 14.43 -9.79
C GLU A 304 34.07 13.51 -10.02
N LEU A 305 33.94 12.55 -10.93
CA LEU A 305 35.01 11.67 -11.38
C LEU A 305 35.40 12.03 -12.80
N GLN A 306 36.71 12.15 -13.06
CA GLN A 306 37.25 12.39 -14.41
C GLN A 306 38.30 11.33 -14.73
N LEU A 307 38.04 10.55 -15.78
CA LEU A 307 39.04 9.67 -16.39
C LEU A 307 39.87 10.48 -17.37
N LYS A 308 41.18 10.54 -17.17
CA LYS A 308 42.11 11.30 -18.00
C LYS A 308 43.20 10.42 -18.59
N LYS A 309 43.61 10.75 -19.81
CA LYS A 309 44.79 10.18 -20.45
C LYS A 309 45.57 11.27 -21.15
N ASP A 310 46.87 11.34 -20.88
CA ASP A 310 47.78 12.35 -21.44
C ASP A 310 47.24 13.79 -21.23
N GLY A 311 46.65 14.05 -20.06
CA GLY A 311 46.06 15.34 -19.68
C GLY A 311 44.68 15.65 -20.29
N ARG A 312 44.13 14.78 -21.14
CA ARG A 312 42.80 14.94 -21.76
C ARG A 312 41.73 14.14 -21.01
N VAL A 313 40.60 14.77 -20.72
CA VAL A 313 39.41 14.09 -20.19
C VAL A 313 38.85 13.15 -21.24
N LEU A 314 38.77 11.87 -20.90
CA LEU A 314 38.11 10.82 -21.67
C LEU A 314 36.68 10.65 -21.22
N GLU A 315 36.42 10.60 -19.91
CA GLU A 315 35.07 10.44 -19.35
C GLU A 315 34.90 11.28 -18.09
N ALA A 316 33.65 11.66 -17.83
CA ALA A 316 33.25 12.41 -16.67
C ALA A 316 31.97 11.82 -16.07
N VAL A 317 31.95 11.54 -14.77
CA VAL A 317 30.78 11.08 -14.03
C VAL A 317 30.50 12.05 -12.90
N ARG A 318 29.22 12.37 -12.68
CA ARG A 318 28.76 13.19 -11.55
C ARG A 318 27.74 12.39 -10.75
N LYS A 319 28.04 12.07 -9.50
CA LYS A 319 27.17 11.28 -8.63
C LYS A 319 26.88 12.01 -7.33
N LYS A 320 25.63 12.00 -6.88
CA LYS A 320 25.25 12.46 -5.54
C LYS A 320 25.64 11.38 -4.52
N ILE A 321 26.26 11.77 -3.40
CA ILE A 321 26.67 10.85 -2.33
C ILE A 321 26.20 11.38 -0.98
N GLY A 322 25.99 10.50 -0.01
CA GLY A 322 25.53 10.84 1.33
C GLY A 322 26.32 10.08 2.39
N PHE A 323 27.05 10.79 3.24
CA PHE A 323 27.82 10.18 4.32
C PHE A 323 26.88 9.66 5.40
N ARG A 324 26.94 8.35 5.68
CA ARG A 324 26.26 7.74 6.84
C ARG A 324 26.96 6.46 7.27
N HIS A 325 26.68 6.06 8.50
CA HIS A 325 27.08 4.78 9.06
C HIS A 325 25.86 3.95 9.40
N ILE A 326 25.91 2.66 9.11
CA ILE A 326 24.86 1.69 9.45
C ILE A 326 25.49 0.57 10.26
N GLU A 327 24.88 0.21 11.37
CA GLU A 327 25.29 -0.93 12.18
C GLU A 327 24.10 -1.56 12.89
N ILE A 328 24.27 -2.78 13.38
CA ILE A 328 23.36 -3.38 14.35
C ILE A 328 24.10 -3.47 15.68
N ALA A 329 23.60 -2.75 16.68
CA ALA A 329 24.17 -2.74 18.02
C ALA A 329 23.04 -2.74 19.06
N GLY A 330 23.23 -3.46 20.17
CA GLY A 330 22.23 -3.55 21.23
C GLY A 330 20.88 -4.16 20.81
N GLY A 331 20.85 -4.92 19.72
CA GLY A 331 19.60 -5.43 19.13
C GLY A 331 18.79 -4.38 18.39
N GLN A 332 19.43 -3.31 17.91
CA GLN A 332 18.81 -2.24 17.14
C GLN A 332 19.61 -1.97 15.86
N LEU A 333 18.92 -1.72 14.75
CA LEU A 333 19.46 -1.13 13.55
C LEU A 333 19.70 0.36 13.81
N LEU A 334 20.95 0.80 13.69
CA LEU A 334 21.37 2.17 13.91
C LEU A 334 21.74 2.84 12.59
N VAL A 335 21.35 4.10 12.44
CA VAL A 335 21.88 5.00 11.42
C VAL A 335 22.58 6.15 12.13
N ASN A 336 23.86 6.37 11.83
CA ASN A 336 24.69 7.40 12.48
C ASN A 336 24.62 7.33 14.03
N GLY A 337 24.60 6.10 14.57
CA GLY A 337 24.52 5.82 16.00
C GLY A 337 23.13 6.00 16.65
N GLN A 338 22.07 6.28 15.87
CA GLN A 338 20.71 6.45 16.39
C GLN A 338 19.79 5.28 16.02
N PRO A 339 18.95 4.78 16.96
CA PRO A 339 18.06 3.65 16.73
C PRO A 339 16.78 4.07 16.00
N ILE A 340 16.88 4.23 14.69
CA ILE A 340 15.76 4.70 13.87
C ILE A 340 14.52 3.79 14.00
N LEU A 341 13.33 4.38 13.86
CA LEU A 341 12.09 3.62 13.68
C LEU A 341 11.79 3.50 12.19
N ILE A 342 11.51 2.29 11.73
CA ILE A 342 11.06 2.00 10.37
C ILE A 342 9.55 2.25 10.30
N LYS A 343 9.21 3.42 9.74
CA LYS A 343 7.86 3.86 9.39
C LYS A 343 7.65 3.59 7.91
N GLY A 344 7.54 2.31 7.55
CA GLY A 344 7.71 1.84 6.18
C GLY A 344 6.44 1.41 5.47
N ALA A 345 6.52 1.33 4.13
CA ALA A 345 5.56 0.61 3.30
C ALA A 345 6.28 -0.18 2.19
N ASP A 346 5.74 -1.34 1.85
CA ASP A 346 6.12 -2.09 0.65
C ASP A 346 5.54 -1.38 -0.59
N ARG A 347 6.33 -1.26 -1.66
CA ARG A 347 5.90 -0.58 -2.90
C ARG A 347 6.20 -1.42 -4.14
N HIS A 348 5.16 -1.86 -4.83
CA HIS A 348 5.27 -2.32 -6.21
C HIS A 348 5.37 -1.15 -7.20
N GLU A 349 6.24 -1.27 -8.21
CA GLU A 349 6.28 -0.37 -9.37
C GLU A 349 5.08 -0.58 -10.31
N LEU A 350 3.90 -0.10 -9.93
CA LEU A 350 2.70 -0.21 -10.77
C LEU A 350 1.99 1.13 -10.99
N ASP A 351 1.68 1.38 -12.26
CA ASP A 351 0.80 2.43 -12.75
C ASP A 351 -0.50 1.81 -13.29
N PRO A 352 -1.70 2.36 -12.96
CA PRO A 352 -2.96 1.79 -13.40
C PRO A 352 -3.17 1.84 -14.93
N ASP A 353 -2.42 2.70 -15.62
CA ASP A 353 -2.49 2.91 -17.06
C ASP A 353 -1.28 2.28 -17.79
N GLY A 354 -0.10 2.33 -17.17
CA GLY A 354 1.17 1.86 -17.75
C GLY A 354 1.64 0.45 -17.31
N GLY A 355 0.99 -0.16 -16.32
CA GLY A 355 1.51 -1.37 -15.67
C GLY A 355 2.88 -1.09 -15.02
N TYR A 356 3.91 -1.84 -15.40
CA TYR A 356 5.29 -1.61 -14.92
C TYR A 356 6.01 -0.43 -15.58
N VAL A 357 5.38 0.25 -16.56
CA VAL A 357 5.92 1.47 -17.14
C VAL A 357 5.53 2.65 -16.26
N VAL A 358 6.32 2.89 -15.21
CA VAL A 358 6.09 3.98 -14.25
C VAL A 358 6.92 5.21 -14.63
N SER A 359 6.28 6.38 -14.68
CA SER A 359 6.96 7.66 -14.96
C SER A 359 7.69 8.22 -13.74
N VAL A 360 8.70 9.07 -13.98
CA VAL A 360 9.42 9.77 -12.89
C VAL A 360 8.46 10.69 -12.13
N GLU A 361 7.50 11.31 -12.82
CA GLU A 361 6.47 12.14 -12.20
C GLU A 361 5.61 11.32 -11.22
N ARG A 362 5.26 10.08 -11.59
CA ARG A 362 4.53 9.18 -10.69
C ARG A 362 5.39 8.74 -9.50
N MET A 363 6.67 8.45 -9.71
CA MET A 363 7.60 8.17 -8.61
C MET A 363 7.68 9.35 -7.62
N ILE A 364 7.79 10.59 -8.11
CA ILE A 364 7.80 11.80 -7.26
C ILE A 364 6.46 11.97 -6.54
N GLN A 365 5.34 11.67 -7.19
CA GLN A 365 4.02 11.69 -6.55
C GLN A 365 3.93 10.67 -5.40
N ASP A 366 4.41 9.44 -5.62
CA ASP A 366 4.45 8.39 -4.59
C ASP A 366 5.28 8.87 -3.39
N ILE A 367 6.49 9.39 -3.63
CA ILE A 367 7.36 9.93 -2.55
C ILE A 367 6.68 11.09 -1.82
N ARG A 368 6.03 12.02 -2.54
CA ARG A 368 5.31 13.14 -1.92
C ARG A 368 4.25 12.63 -0.94
N ILE A 369 3.44 11.66 -1.37
CA ILE A 369 2.41 11.06 -0.53
C ILE A 369 3.05 10.35 0.66
N MET A 370 4.14 9.60 0.46
CA MET A 370 4.87 8.97 1.56
C MET A 370 5.32 9.99 2.62
N LYS A 371 5.94 11.11 2.20
CA LYS A 371 6.36 12.18 3.13
C LYS A 371 5.16 12.84 3.81
N GLN A 372 4.04 13.02 3.10
CA GLN A 372 2.78 13.53 3.67
C GLN A 372 2.19 12.58 4.73
N LEU A 373 2.34 11.27 4.54
CA LEU A 373 1.88 10.23 5.48
C LEU A 373 2.94 9.88 6.55
N ASN A 374 4.00 10.69 6.69
CA ASN A 374 5.10 10.45 7.63
C ASN A 374 5.87 9.13 7.43
N ILE A 375 5.78 8.52 6.23
CA ILE A 375 6.57 7.35 5.85
C ILE A 375 8.03 7.76 5.66
N ASN A 376 8.96 7.00 6.24
CA ASN A 376 10.40 7.26 6.16
C ASN A 376 11.20 6.14 5.48
N ALA A 377 10.56 5.01 5.16
CA ALA A 377 11.22 3.85 4.59
C ALA A 377 10.35 3.17 3.52
N VAL A 378 11.01 2.55 2.53
CA VAL A 378 10.34 1.74 1.50
C VAL A 378 11.11 0.44 1.31
N ARG A 379 10.37 -0.67 1.20
CA ARG A 379 10.91 -1.94 0.69
C ARG A 379 10.50 -2.08 -0.77
N THR A 380 11.48 -2.37 -1.64
CA THR A 380 11.24 -2.55 -3.09
C THR A 380 10.68 -3.95 -3.35
N CYS A 381 9.41 -4.18 -3.02
CA CYS A 381 8.77 -5.49 -3.11
C CYS A 381 8.50 -5.87 -4.59
N HIS A 382 8.92 -7.04 -5.09
CA HIS A 382 9.95 -7.94 -4.57
C HIS A 382 11.06 -8.09 -5.59
N TYR A 383 11.64 -6.95 -5.97
CA TYR A 383 12.63 -6.81 -7.01
C TYR A 383 13.30 -5.43 -6.96
N PRO A 384 14.43 -5.23 -7.66
CA PRO A 384 15.01 -3.91 -7.77
C PRO A 384 14.13 -3.02 -8.64
N ASP A 385 13.84 -1.82 -8.14
CA ASP A 385 13.06 -0.80 -8.84
C ASP A 385 13.86 -0.18 -9.99
N ASP A 386 13.25 0.72 -10.76
CA ASP A 386 13.93 1.55 -11.73
C ASP A 386 15.08 2.33 -11.05
N PRO A 387 16.29 2.39 -11.62
CA PRO A 387 17.40 3.10 -10.99
C PRO A 387 17.12 4.55 -10.59
N ARG A 388 16.20 5.23 -11.30
CA ARG A 388 15.78 6.59 -10.97
C ARG A 388 15.04 6.67 -9.63
N TRP A 389 14.37 5.60 -9.19
CA TRP A 389 13.73 5.54 -7.87
C TRP A 389 14.73 5.73 -6.73
N TYR A 390 15.90 5.10 -6.83
CA TYR A 390 16.95 5.17 -5.82
C TYR A 390 17.58 6.56 -5.76
N ASP A 391 17.84 7.20 -6.91
CA ASP A 391 18.32 8.59 -6.96
C ASP A 391 17.29 9.56 -6.32
N LEU A 392 15.98 9.31 -6.50
CA LEU A 392 14.91 10.10 -5.87
C LEU A 392 14.83 9.85 -4.35
N CYS A 393 15.01 8.62 -3.89
CA CYS A 393 15.02 8.29 -2.45
C CYS A 393 16.23 8.89 -1.73
N ASP A 394 17.39 8.93 -2.40
CA ASP A 394 18.56 9.66 -1.91
C ASP A 394 18.25 11.15 -1.74
N GLU A 395 17.58 11.76 -2.73
CA GLU A 395 17.28 13.19 -2.78
C GLU A 395 16.21 13.63 -1.78
N TYR A 396 15.12 12.88 -1.67
CA TYR A 396 13.97 13.24 -0.83
C TYR A 396 14.00 12.61 0.57
N GLY A 397 14.97 11.74 0.82
CA GLY A 397 15.18 11.11 2.12
C GLY A 397 14.14 10.05 2.44
N LEU A 398 14.34 8.86 1.88
CA LEU A 398 13.68 7.62 2.27
C LEU A 398 14.73 6.54 2.48
N TYR A 399 14.63 5.81 3.58
CA TYR A 399 15.42 4.60 3.79
C TYR A 399 14.91 3.49 2.87
N LEU A 400 15.83 2.71 2.29
CA LEU A 400 15.49 1.60 1.43
C LEU A 400 15.97 0.28 2.00
N THR A 401 15.05 -0.68 2.03
CA THR A 401 15.36 -2.10 1.98
C THR A 401 15.29 -2.52 0.51
N ALA A 402 16.46 -2.67 -0.11
CA ALA A 402 16.54 -2.98 -1.54
C ALA A 402 16.58 -4.50 -1.75
N GLU A 403 15.64 -5.02 -2.53
CA GLU A 403 15.39 -6.46 -2.67
C GLU A 403 15.76 -7.02 -4.03
N SER A 404 16.37 -8.20 -4.06
CA SER A 404 16.63 -8.89 -5.32
C SER A 404 15.35 -9.50 -5.90
N ASN A 405 15.27 -9.55 -7.23
CA ASN A 405 14.14 -10.13 -7.96
C ASN A 405 14.17 -11.64 -7.83
N LEU A 406 13.68 -12.20 -6.72
CA LEU A 406 13.81 -13.62 -6.43
C LEU A 406 12.63 -14.06 -5.54
N GLU A 407 11.62 -14.64 -6.18
CA GLU A 407 10.46 -15.23 -5.53
C GLU A 407 10.01 -16.50 -6.26
N SER A 408 9.83 -17.60 -5.51
CA SER A 408 9.39 -18.88 -6.06
C SER A 408 8.27 -19.50 -5.23
N HIS A 409 7.33 -18.66 -4.80
CA HIS A 409 6.22 -19.00 -3.92
C HIS A 409 5.47 -20.24 -4.41
N GLY A 410 5.19 -20.34 -5.71
CA GLY A 410 4.51 -21.49 -6.34
C GLY A 410 5.21 -22.85 -6.19
N MET A 411 6.50 -22.91 -5.84
CA MET A 411 7.21 -24.16 -5.55
C MET A 411 7.07 -24.62 -4.10
N GLY A 412 6.57 -23.74 -3.22
CA GLY A 412 6.48 -23.94 -1.78
C GLY A 412 7.85 -24.01 -1.10
N TYR A 413 7.83 -24.22 0.22
CA TYR A 413 9.01 -24.07 1.08
C TYR A 413 9.63 -25.41 1.52
N GLY A 414 9.06 -26.53 1.05
CA GLY A 414 9.44 -27.89 1.44
C GLY A 414 10.62 -28.46 0.65
N GLU A 415 10.51 -29.71 0.19
CA GLU A 415 11.58 -30.38 -0.57
C GLU A 415 11.72 -29.89 -2.01
N LYS A 416 10.63 -29.36 -2.59
CA LYS A 416 10.59 -28.87 -3.98
C LYS A 416 11.06 -27.42 -4.14
N THR A 417 11.36 -26.73 -3.04
CA THR A 417 11.81 -25.33 -3.08
C THR A 417 13.05 -25.16 -3.96
N LEU A 418 13.09 -24.08 -4.73
CA LEU A 418 14.24 -23.77 -5.58
C LEU A 418 15.46 -23.33 -4.77
N ALA A 419 15.27 -22.95 -3.51
CA ALA A 419 16.36 -22.70 -2.56
C ALA A 419 17.25 -23.92 -2.29
N LYS A 420 16.74 -25.14 -2.54
CA LYS A 420 17.46 -26.42 -2.41
C LYS A 420 17.87 -27.02 -3.76
N ASN A 421 17.42 -26.46 -4.88
CA ASN A 421 17.68 -27.01 -6.20
C ASN A 421 19.00 -26.47 -6.77
N PRO A 422 20.04 -27.31 -6.98
CA PRO A 422 21.33 -26.84 -7.47
C PRO A 422 21.30 -26.31 -8.91
N LEU A 423 20.27 -26.64 -9.70
CA LEU A 423 20.11 -26.07 -11.05
C LEU A 423 19.92 -24.55 -11.03
N PHE A 424 19.33 -24.02 -9.96
CA PHE A 424 19.02 -22.59 -9.83
C PHE A 424 20.08 -21.83 -9.01
N GLU A 425 21.14 -22.49 -8.54
CA GLU A 425 22.15 -21.86 -7.68
C GLU A 425 22.77 -20.62 -8.32
N GLN A 426 23.18 -20.72 -9.59
CA GLN A 426 23.79 -19.62 -10.32
C GLN A 426 22.81 -18.43 -10.44
N MET A 427 21.55 -18.70 -10.77
CA MET A 427 20.52 -17.66 -10.87
C MET A 427 20.26 -16.95 -9.53
N HIS A 428 20.33 -17.66 -8.40
CA HIS A 428 20.18 -17.03 -7.09
C HIS A 428 21.30 -16.00 -6.84
N ILE A 429 22.55 -16.36 -7.12
CA ILE A 429 23.70 -15.45 -6.98
C ILE A 429 23.58 -14.28 -7.95
N GLU A 430 23.26 -14.56 -9.22
CA GLU A 430 23.17 -13.52 -10.22
C GLU A 430 22.04 -12.52 -9.91
N ARG A 431 20.89 -12.96 -9.39
CA ARG A 431 19.84 -12.02 -8.95
C ARG A 431 20.31 -11.14 -7.78
N GLN A 432 21.19 -11.63 -6.89
CA GLN A 432 21.85 -10.79 -5.88
C GLN A 432 22.79 -9.77 -6.50
N GLU A 433 23.61 -10.17 -7.48
CA GLU A 433 24.49 -9.25 -8.20
C GLU A 433 23.69 -8.13 -8.87
N GLY A 434 22.53 -8.45 -9.43
CA GLY A 434 21.59 -7.50 -10.04
C GLY A 434 21.13 -6.41 -9.11
N ASN A 435 20.95 -6.73 -7.83
CA ASN A 435 20.59 -5.78 -6.79
C ASN A 435 21.84 -5.06 -6.24
N VAL A 436 22.79 -5.81 -5.69
CA VAL A 436 23.89 -5.24 -4.89
C VAL A 436 24.89 -4.48 -5.76
N ILE A 437 25.35 -5.04 -6.89
CA ILE A 437 26.38 -4.39 -7.72
C ILE A 437 25.84 -3.11 -8.36
N THR A 438 24.59 -3.16 -8.82
CA THR A 438 23.93 -2.03 -9.50
C THR A 438 23.71 -0.86 -8.56
N TYR A 439 23.31 -1.12 -7.30
CA TYR A 439 22.84 -0.08 -6.40
C TYR A 439 23.74 0.23 -5.19
N LYS A 440 24.92 -0.41 -5.07
CA LYS A 440 25.88 -0.26 -3.95
C LYS A 440 26.19 1.17 -3.50
N ASN A 441 26.14 2.13 -4.41
CA ASN A 441 26.55 3.52 -4.16
C ASN A 441 25.44 4.41 -3.58
N HIS A 442 24.19 3.93 -3.47
CA HIS A 442 23.07 4.75 -3.00
C HIS A 442 23.06 4.93 -1.48
N PRO A 443 22.99 6.18 -0.98
CA PRO A 443 22.87 6.45 0.44
C PRO A 443 21.52 6.07 1.08
N SER A 444 20.46 5.96 0.29
CA SER A 444 19.15 5.51 0.76
C SER A 444 19.10 4.06 1.22
N ILE A 445 19.88 3.17 0.59
CA ILE A 445 19.84 1.73 0.88
C ILE A 445 20.47 1.43 2.23
N ILE A 446 19.68 1.04 3.22
CA ILE A 446 20.18 0.69 4.55
C ILE A 446 20.18 -0.82 4.82
N VAL A 447 19.47 -1.61 4.01
CA VAL A 447 19.38 -3.06 4.13
C VAL A 447 19.35 -3.70 2.74
N TRP A 448 20.03 -4.83 2.58
CA TRP A 448 19.87 -5.71 1.42
C TRP A 448 18.90 -6.86 1.74
N SER A 449 17.89 -7.05 0.90
CA SER A 449 17.02 -8.23 0.95
C SER A 449 17.42 -9.24 -0.12
N LEU A 450 17.50 -10.52 0.29
CA LEU A 450 17.87 -11.62 -0.61
C LEU A 450 16.72 -12.08 -1.52
N GLY A 451 15.51 -11.57 -1.33
CA GLY A 451 14.31 -11.99 -2.06
C GLY A 451 13.12 -12.18 -1.13
N ASN A 452 12.04 -12.77 -1.66
CA ASN A 452 10.79 -12.95 -0.96
C ASN A 452 10.26 -14.38 -1.14
N GLU A 453 9.64 -14.95 -0.09
CA GLU A 453 8.85 -16.20 -0.15
C GLU A 453 9.36 -17.31 -1.10
N ALA A 454 10.67 -17.55 -1.12
CA ALA A 454 11.31 -18.51 -2.03
C ALA A 454 11.82 -19.77 -1.29
N GLY A 455 11.32 -20.02 -0.08
CA GLY A 455 11.81 -21.06 0.83
C GLY A 455 13.23 -20.78 1.34
N PHE A 456 13.87 -21.77 1.97
CA PHE A 456 15.23 -21.61 2.50
C PHE A 456 16.07 -22.86 2.24
N GLY A 457 17.37 -22.67 2.01
CA GLY A 457 18.28 -23.75 1.66
C GLY A 457 19.67 -23.26 1.22
N PRO A 458 20.53 -24.18 0.75
CA PRO A 458 21.93 -23.90 0.41
C PRO A 458 22.14 -22.74 -0.56
N ASN A 459 21.20 -22.50 -1.50
CA ASN A 459 21.32 -21.41 -2.45
C ASN A 459 21.24 -20.04 -1.74
N PHE A 460 20.35 -19.89 -0.76
CA PHE A 460 20.26 -18.66 0.05
C PHE A 460 21.40 -18.51 1.04
N GLU A 461 21.93 -19.60 1.59
CA GLU A 461 23.14 -19.50 2.43
C GLU A 461 24.34 -19.00 1.62
N LYS A 462 24.47 -19.45 0.36
CA LYS A 462 25.50 -18.96 -0.56
C LYS A 462 25.26 -17.50 -0.94
N ALA A 463 24.03 -17.12 -1.26
CA ALA A 463 23.63 -15.74 -1.54
C ALA A 463 23.97 -14.81 -0.36
N TYR A 464 23.57 -15.17 0.87
CA TYR A 464 23.90 -14.43 2.07
C TYR A 464 25.41 -14.23 2.22
N ARG A 465 26.20 -15.31 2.17
CA ARG A 465 27.66 -15.24 2.32
C ARG A 465 28.29 -14.38 1.21
N TRP A 466 27.78 -14.45 -0.01
CA TRP A 466 28.24 -13.62 -1.12
C TRP A 466 27.96 -12.14 -0.85
N VAL A 467 26.72 -11.77 -0.46
CA VAL A 467 26.37 -10.37 -0.16
C VAL A 467 27.23 -9.84 0.99
N LYS A 468 27.37 -10.58 2.09
CA LYS A 468 28.22 -10.17 3.23
C LYS A 468 29.69 -10.02 2.87
N ALA A 469 30.19 -10.81 1.91
CA ALA A 469 31.56 -10.70 1.43
C ALA A 469 31.77 -9.52 0.47
N TYR A 470 30.73 -9.16 -0.30
CA TYR A 470 30.78 -8.05 -1.26
C TYR A 470 30.56 -6.69 -0.58
N ASP A 471 29.55 -6.59 0.29
CA ASP A 471 29.20 -5.37 1.02
C ASP A 471 29.06 -5.65 2.53
N ALA A 472 30.09 -5.23 3.28
CA ALA A 472 30.10 -5.30 4.74
C ALA A 472 29.49 -4.07 5.41
N THR A 473 29.12 -3.03 4.64
CA THR A 473 28.63 -1.75 5.18
C THR A 473 27.14 -1.76 5.50
N ARG A 474 26.43 -2.82 5.12
CA ARG A 474 24.98 -2.96 5.30
C ARG A 474 24.60 -4.34 5.87
N PRO A 475 23.55 -4.41 6.71
CA PRO A 475 22.94 -5.66 7.09
C PRO A 475 22.19 -6.31 5.93
N VAL A 476 22.02 -7.63 6.02
CA VAL A 476 21.25 -8.45 5.10
C VAL A 476 20.04 -9.01 5.84
N HIS A 477 18.87 -8.98 5.21
CA HIS A 477 17.70 -9.68 5.74
C HIS A 477 17.07 -10.62 4.70
N TYR A 478 16.46 -11.70 5.20
CA TYR A 478 15.67 -12.62 4.40
C TYR A 478 14.67 -13.34 5.31
N GLU A 479 13.38 -13.15 5.04
CA GLU A 479 12.35 -13.51 6.00
C GLU A 479 12.20 -15.03 6.20
N ARG A 480 12.40 -15.82 5.13
CA ARG A 480 12.32 -17.30 5.20
C ARG A 480 13.54 -17.94 5.87
N ALA A 481 14.59 -17.18 6.17
CA ALA A 481 15.71 -17.71 6.94
C ALA A 481 15.26 -18.02 8.38
N PRO A 482 15.43 -19.26 8.88
CA PRO A 482 15.08 -19.58 10.25
C PRO A 482 15.79 -18.66 11.25
N PHE A 483 15.13 -18.30 12.35
CA PHE A 483 15.70 -17.38 13.33
C PHE A 483 17.04 -17.89 13.89
N ASP A 484 17.25 -19.19 14.06
CA ASP A 484 18.48 -19.78 14.58
C ASP A 484 19.57 -20.04 13.51
N SER A 485 19.30 -19.72 12.24
CA SER A 485 20.18 -20.09 11.12
C SER A 485 21.45 -19.23 10.98
N GLY A 486 21.41 -17.98 11.42
CA GLY A 486 22.50 -17.00 11.24
C GLY A 486 22.64 -16.43 9.82
N PHE A 487 21.70 -16.71 8.91
CA PHE A 487 21.69 -16.20 7.52
C PHE A 487 20.76 -15.00 7.31
N THR A 488 20.51 -14.26 8.39
CA THR A 488 19.82 -12.96 8.39
C THR A 488 20.28 -12.15 9.59
N ASP A 489 20.58 -10.87 9.36
CA ASP A 489 21.05 -9.91 10.36
C ASP A 489 19.86 -9.23 11.09
N ILE A 490 18.65 -9.30 10.51
CA ILE A 490 17.42 -8.72 11.05
C ILE A 490 16.37 -9.82 11.18
N ALA A 491 15.67 -9.88 12.32
CA ALA A 491 14.45 -10.67 12.43
C ALA A 491 13.33 -9.92 11.71
N CYS A 492 12.89 -10.46 10.58
CA CYS A 492 12.04 -9.70 9.66
C CYS A 492 10.78 -10.44 9.21
N PRO A 493 9.98 -11.02 10.14
CA PRO A 493 8.81 -11.82 9.79
C PRO A 493 7.76 -11.02 8.99
N MET A 494 6.92 -11.74 8.26
CA MET A 494 5.68 -11.21 7.68
C MET A 494 4.52 -11.45 8.67
N TYR A 495 3.68 -10.43 8.90
CA TYR A 495 2.39 -10.53 9.60
C TYR A 495 2.45 -11.17 11.00
N MET A 496 3.51 -10.92 11.76
CA MET A 496 3.62 -11.39 13.14
C MET A 496 2.59 -10.66 14.01
N GLY A 497 1.77 -11.41 14.74
CA GLY A 497 0.74 -10.84 15.62
C GLY A 497 1.33 -10.10 16.83
N TYR A 498 0.51 -9.29 17.50
CA TYR A 498 0.92 -8.43 18.61
C TYR A 498 1.62 -9.19 19.74
N GLU A 499 1.05 -10.32 20.17
CA GLU A 499 1.58 -11.14 21.26
C GLU A 499 2.94 -11.77 20.91
N ASP A 500 3.12 -12.21 19.67
CA ASP A 500 4.39 -12.78 19.21
C ASP A 500 5.46 -11.71 19.02
N CYS A 501 5.09 -10.50 18.57
CA CYS A 501 5.99 -9.35 18.56
C CYS A 501 6.48 -9.01 19.98
N GLU A 502 5.57 -8.92 20.95
CA GLU A 502 5.94 -8.64 22.35
C GLU A 502 6.82 -9.75 22.93
N LYS A 503 6.48 -11.02 22.66
CA LYS A 503 7.29 -12.17 23.07
C LYS A 503 8.69 -12.14 22.46
N TYR A 504 8.83 -11.82 21.17
CA TYR A 504 10.14 -11.69 20.53
C TYR A 504 10.94 -10.54 21.16
N ALA A 505 10.31 -9.38 21.36
CA ALA A 505 10.94 -8.20 21.93
C ALA A 505 11.50 -8.45 23.33
N LEU A 506 10.82 -9.27 24.14
CA LEU A 506 11.25 -9.70 25.48
C LEU A 506 12.28 -10.84 25.47
N GLY A 507 12.45 -11.54 24.35
CA GLY A 507 13.38 -12.65 24.22
C GLY A 507 14.86 -12.25 24.17
N ASP A 508 15.75 -13.24 24.04
CA ASP A 508 17.21 -13.08 24.05
C ASP A 508 17.83 -12.99 22.64
N ASN A 509 17.03 -13.06 21.57
CA ASN A 509 17.54 -12.90 20.21
C ASN A 509 18.26 -11.54 20.06
N PRO A 510 19.51 -11.50 19.58
CA PRO A 510 20.31 -10.28 19.55
C PRO A 510 20.00 -9.36 18.36
N ARG A 511 19.09 -9.75 17.46
CA ARG A 511 18.75 -8.97 16.27
C ARG A 511 17.52 -8.10 16.48
N PRO A 512 17.45 -6.92 15.84
CA PRO A 512 16.24 -6.12 15.82
C PRO A 512 15.09 -6.88 15.16
N LEU A 513 13.88 -6.60 15.63
CA LEU A 513 12.64 -6.98 14.96
C LEU A 513 12.21 -5.82 14.06
N ILE A 514 12.20 -6.06 12.75
CA ILE A 514 11.66 -5.14 11.75
C ILE A 514 10.84 -5.99 10.78
N GLN A 515 9.52 -5.99 10.92
CA GLN A 515 8.65 -6.83 10.09
C GLN A 515 8.79 -6.44 8.62
N CYS A 516 9.13 -7.39 7.74
CA CYS A 516 9.26 -7.05 6.32
C CYS A 516 7.90 -6.75 5.69
N GLU A 517 6.82 -7.26 6.28
CA GLU A 517 5.41 -6.94 5.96
C GLU A 517 4.58 -7.00 7.25
N TYR A 518 3.72 -6.02 7.49
CA TYR A 518 2.73 -6.05 8.57
C TYR A 518 1.50 -5.20 8.20
N ALA A 519 0.45 -5.24 9.03
CA ALA A 519 -0.72 -4.39 8.89
C ALA A 519 -1.29 -4.39 7.45
N HIS A 520 -1.73 -5.55 6.97
CA HIS A 520 -2.25 -5.74 5.62
C HIS A 520 -3.42 -4.81 5.30
N ALA A 521 -3.29 -3.93 4.30
CA ALA A 521 -4.20 -2.81 4.03
C ALA A 521 -5.24 -3.09 2.92
N MET A 522 -5.56 -4.35 2.66
CA MET A 522 -6.58 -4.73 1.65
C MET A 522 -7.99 -4.25 2.01
N GLY A 523 -8.59 -3.51 1.08
CA GLY A 523 -9.93 -2.94 1.23
C GLY A 523 -10.05 -2.01 2.44
N ASN A 524 -11.17 -2.10 3.16
CA ASN A 524 -11.35 -1.43 4.46
C ASN A 524 -10.64 -2.18 5.60
N SER A 525 -9.41 -1.79 5.95
CA SER A 525 -8.53 -2.49 6.90
C SER A 525 -7.83 -1.52 7.88
N ILE A 526 -6.60 -1.85 8.33
CA ILE A 526 -5.76 -1.06 9.26
C ILE A 526 -6.41 -0.87 10.63
N GLY A 527 -7.37 -1.72 10.99
CA GLY A 527 -7.89 -1.85 12.35
C GLY A 527 -6.85 -2.48 13.28
N GLY A 528 -6.54 -1.84 14.40
CA GLY A 528 -5.53 -2.32 15.35
C GLY A 528 -4.09 -1.94 14.99
N PHE A 529 -3.90 -0.91 14.15
CA PHE A 529 -2.57 -0.39 13.82
C PHE A 529 -1.85 0.25 15.01
N LYS A 530 -2.65 0.90 15.88
CA LYS A 530 -2.23 1.46 17.17
C LYS A 530 -1.38 0.49 17.97
N GLU A 531 -1.83 -0.76 18.10
CA GLU A 531 -1.21 -1.77 18.94
C GLU A 531 0.20 -2.11 18.51
N TYR A 532 0.46 -2.18 17.20
CA TYR A 532 1.82 -2.34 16.72
C TYR A 532 2.69 -1.16 17.14
N TRP A 533 2.19 0.07 17.01
CA TRP A 533 2.96 1.27 17.35
C TRP A 533 3.17 1.49 18.84
N ASP A 534 2.22 1.06 19.66
CA ASP A 534 2.40 0.99 21.11
C ASP A 534 3.56 0.05 21.47
N LEU A 535 3.65 -1.11 20.81
CA LEU A 535 4.76 -2.06 21.01
C LEU A 535 6.09 -1.51 20.49
N VAL A 536 6.12 -0.89 19.31
CA VAL A 536 7.33 -0.26 18.74
C VAL A 536 7.89 0.81 19.69
N ARG A 537 7.02 1.66 20.26
CA ARG A 537 7.43 2.71 21.20
C ARG A 537 7.78 2.18 22.59
N LYS A 538 7.28 1.00 22.95
CA LYS A 538 7.53 0.35 24.24
C LYS A 538 8.84 -0.45 24.26
N TYR A 539 9.20 -1.08 23.15
CA TYR A 539 10.31 -2.04 23.09
C TYR A 539 11.42 -1.61 22.13
N PRO A 540 12.62 -1.23 22.62
CA PRO A 540 13.73 -0.80 21.76
C PRO A 540 14.11 -1.77 20.64
N LYS A 541 13.98 -3.09 20.88
CA LYS A 541 14.27 -4.14 19.89
C LYS A 541 13.27 -4.16 18.73
N TYR A 542 12.04 -3.68 18.92
CA TYR A 542 11.02 -3.67 17.89
C TYR A 542 10.98 -2.29 17.22
N GLN A 543 11.53 -2.20 16.02
CA GLN A 543 11.75 -0.93 15.32
C GLN A 543 10.71 -0.66 14.22
N GLY A 544 9.57 -1.36 14.22
CA GLY A 544 8.51 -1.18 13.22
C GLY A 544 8.62 -2.15 12.05
N GLY A 545 8.29 -1.69 10.85
CA GLY A 545 8.21 -2.54 9.67
C GLY A 545 7.61 -1.83 8.46
N TYR A 546 7.26 -2.61 7.44
CA TYR A 546 6.70 -2.12 6.18
C TYR A 546 5.24 -2.56 6.05
N ILE A 547 4.32 -1.59 5.92
CA ILE A 547 2.91 -1.87 5.66
C ILE A 547 2.77 -2.58 4.31
N TRP A 548 1.98 -3.65 4.25
CA TRP A 548 1.57 -4.28 2.99
C TRP A 548 0.19 -3.78 2.53
N ASP A 549 0.07 -2.94 1.50
CA ASP A 549 1.16 -2.29 0.77
C ASP A 549 0.87 -0.81 0.51
N PHE A 550 1.74 -0.14 -0.25
CA PHE A 550 1.59 1.28 -0.54
C PHE A 550 0.38 1.55 -1.43
N VAL A 551 0.22 0.84 -2.55
CA VAL A 551 -0.75 1.19 -3.59
C VAL A 551 -1.49 -0.01 -4.15
N ASP A 552 -2.82 0.11 -4.23
CA ASP A 552 -3.68 -0.87 -4.88
C ASP A 552 -3.21 -1.12 -6.32
N GLN A 553 -3.00 -2.39 -6.67
CA GLN A 553 -2.55 -2.79 -8.00
C GLN A 553 -3.70 -2.87 -9.02
N GLY A 554 -4.66 -1.96 -8.98
CA GLY A 554 -5.82 -1.97 -9.88
C GLY A 554 -5.51 -1.32 -11.23
N LEU A 555 -5.98 -1.91 -12.35
CA LEU A 555 -5.80 -1.32 -13.69
C LEU A 555 -7.05 -0.52 -14.10
N ARG A 556 -6.86 0.67 -14.66
CA ARG A 556 -7.97 1.57 -15.00
C ARG A 556 -8.79 1.01 -16.17
N ASP A 557 -10.11 0.91 -15.98
CA ASP A 557 -11.06 0.56 -17.04
C ASP A 557 -12.42 1.26 -16.79
N LYS A 558 -13.45 0.88 -17.55
CA LYS A 558 -14.82 1.37 -17.40
C LYS A 558 -15.79 0.25 -17.08
N SER A 559 -16.68 0.52 -16.14
CA SER A 559 -17.80 -0.35 -15.81
C SER A 559 -18.64 -0.62 -17.06
N ALA A 560 -18.86 -1.90 -17.37
CA ALA A 560 -19.80 -2.31 -18.41
C ALA A 560 -21.26 -2.04 -18.03
N VAL A 561 -21.54 -1.80 -16.74
CA VAL A 561 -22.90 -1.56 -16.19
C VAL A 561 -23.25 -0.08 -16.23
N THR A 562 -22.37 0.78 -15.71
CA THR A 562 -22.67 2.21 -15.51
C THR A 562 -21.88 3.14 -16.43
N GLY A 563 -20.81 2.65 -17.05
CA GLY A 563 -19.84 3.47 -17.79
C GLY A 563 -18.92 4.33 -16.91
N LYS A 564 -19.04 4.25 -15.57
CA LYS A 564 -18.14 4.90 -14.62
C LYS A 564 -16.75 4.27 -14.69
N GLU A 565 -15.73 5.01 -14.27
CA GLU A 565 -14.40 4.46 -14.09
C GLU A 565 -14.40 3.38 -13.01
N ILE A 566 -13.62 2.32 -13.25
CA ILE A 566 -13.35 1.22 -12.31
C ILE A 566 -11.86 0.91 -12.32
N PHE A 567 -11.41 0.23 -11.27
CA PHE A 567 -10.08 -0.36 -11.21
C PHE A 567 -10.21 -1.87 -11.17
N THR A 568 -9.76 -2.50 -12.24
CA THR A 568 -9.84 -3.94 -12.44
C THR A 568 -8.77 -4.70 -11.66
N TYR A 569 -9.08 -5.92 -11.29
CA TYR A 569 -8.25 -6.85 -10.52
C TYR A 569 -8.27 -8.26 -11.15
N GLY A 570 -7.71 -9.25 -10.45
CA GLY A 570 -7.71 -10.64 -10.92
C GLY A 570 -9.08 -11.14 -11.37
N GLY A 571 -9.11 -11.78 -12.54
CA GLY A 571 -10.32 -12.43 -13.04
C GLY A 571 -11.22 -11.54 -13.89
N ASP A 572 -10.96 -10.22 -13.96
CA ASP A 572 -11.65 -9.33 -14.90
C ASP A 572 -11.28 -9.60 -16.37
N TYR A 573 -10.11 -10.19 -16.61
CA TYR A 573 -9.57 -10.43 -17.94
C TYR A 573 -9.36 -11.92 -18.19
N GLY A 574 -9.57 -12.33 -19.45
CA GLY A 574 -9.31 -13.70 -19.90
C GLY A 574 -10.41 -14.69 -19.52
N ARG A 575 -10.68 -15.66 -20.40
CA ARG A 575 -11.76 -16.64 -20.19
C ARG A 575 -11.44 -17.71 -19.15
N TYR A 576 -10.16 -18.05 -19.00
CA TYR A 576 -9.65 -19.09 -18.10
C TYR A 576 -8.44 -18.54 -17.34
N ALA A 577 -8.60 -17.35 -16.77
CA ALA A 577 -7.51 -16.68 -16.08
C ALA A 577 -7.08 -17.46 -14.85
N ALA A 578 -5.78 -17.62 -14.67
CA ALA A 578 -5.25 -17.81 -13.34
C ALA A 578 -5.55 -16.52 -12.57
N SER A 579 -6.19 -16.63 -11.41
CA SER A 579 -6.63 -15.49 -10.62
C SER A 579 -6.70 -15.82 -9.15
N ASP A 580 -6.38 -14.83 -8.32
CA ASP A 580 -6.71 -14.76 -6.88
C ASP A 580 -7.57 -13.51 -6.59
N HIS A 581 -8.40 -13.13 -7.57
CA HIS A 581 -9.40 -12.06 -7.50
C HIS A 581 -8.81 -10.70 -7.08
N ASN A 582 -9.42 -10.01 -6.11
CA ASN A 582 -9.01 -8.69 -5.67
C ASN A 582 -7.83 -8.69 -4.69
N PHE A 583 -7.11 -9.81 -4.54
CA PHE A 583 -5.99 -9.91 -3.61
C PHE A 583 -4.79 -9.02 -3.98
N ASN A 584 -4.81 -8.37 -5.15
CA ASN A 584 -3.87 -7.32 -5.57
C ASN A 584 -4.29 -5.90 -5.17
N CYS A 585 -5.39 -5.72 -4.42
CA CYS A 585 -5.85 -4.41 -3.96
C CYS A 585 -5.58 -4.24 -2.46
N ASN A 586 -4.32 -4.05 -2.11
CA ASN A 586 -3.78 -4.07 -0.74
C ASN A 586 -3.33 -2.70 -0.24
N GLY A 587 -3.64 -1.61 -0.95
CA GLY A 587 -2.98 -0.32 -0.79
C GLY A 587 -3.51 0.55 0.35
N ILE A 588 -2.60 1.24 1.04
CA ILE A 588 -2.96 2.43 1.82
C ILE A 588 -3.45 3.58 0.92
N ILE A 589 -3.13 3.55 -0.37
CA ILE A 589 -3.68 4.44 -1.40
C ILE A 589 -4.28 3.65 -2.57
N ALA A 590 -5.27 4.25 -3.23
CA ALA A 590 -5.91 3.71 -4.43
C ALA A 590 -4.99 3.80 -5.67
N PRO A 591 -5.31 3.12 -6.79
CA PRO A 591 -4.41 3.05 -7.94
C PRO A 591 -4.09 4.42 -8.58
N ASP A 592 -5.02 5.37 -8.48
CA ASP A 592 -4.89 6.77 -8.91
C ASP A 592 -4.20 7.68 -7.88
N ARG A 593 -3.64 7.11 -6.81
CA ARG A 593 -2.94 7.79 -5.71
C ARG A 593 -3.84 8.63 -4.81
N ARG A 594 -5.16 8.41 -4.85
CA ARG A 594 -6.09 8.92 -3.83
C ARG A 594 -5.87 8.19 -2.50
N LEU A 595 -5.94 8.91 -1.39
CA LEU A 595 -5.81 8.32 -0.06
C LEU A 595 -7.02 7.45 0.27
N ASN A 596 -6.78 6.20 0.69
CA ASN A 596 -7.80 5.39 1.37
C ASN A 596 -7.96 5.89 2.82
N PRO A 597 -9.13 5.72 3.48
CA PRO A 597 -9.39 6.35 4.79
C PRO A 597 -8.38 5.91 5.85
N HIS A 598 -7.87 4.68 5.78
CA HIS A 598 -6.83 4.20 6.68
C HIS A 598 -5.48 4.91 6.53
N ALA A 599 -5.21 5.62 5.43
CA ALA A 599 -3.97 6.39 5.28
C ALA A 599 -3.85 7.48 6.36
N TYR A 600 -4.97 8.05 6.80
CA TYR A 600 -4.98 9.05 7.86
C TYR A 600 -4.59 8.46 9.22
N GLU A 601 -4.96 7.21 9.49
CA GLU A 601 -4.53 6.48 10.70
C GLU A 601 -3.02 6.19 10.65
N VAL A 602 -2.51 5.80 9.48
CA VAL A 602 -1.06 5.63 9.25
C VAL A 602 -0.32 6.93 9.54
N GLN A 603 -0.75 8.05 8.94
CA GLN A 603 -0.14 9.37 9.17
C GLN A 603 -0.10 9.72 10.66
N TYR A 604 -1.20 9.49 11.37
CA TYR A 604 -1.34 9.81 12.79
C TYR A 604 -0.35 9.04 13.65
N TYR A 605 -0.24 7.72 13.49
CA TYR A 605 0.72 6.95 14.31
C TYR A 605 2.17 7.03 13.82
N TYR A 606 2.40 7.40 12.56
CA TYR A 606 3.74 7.67 12.02
C TYR A 606 4.26 9.08 12.36
N GLN A 607 3.44 9.98 12.91
CA GLN A 607 3.88 11.34 13.20
C GLN A 607 5.08 11.41 14.18
N ASN A 608 5.92 12.42 14.02
CA ASN A 608 7.17 12.58 14.78
C ASN A 608 7.09 13.67 15.88
N ALA A 609 5.93 14.27 16.10
CA ALA A 609 5.72 15.28 17.12
C ALA A 609 4.46 14.95 17.91
N TRP A 610 4.59 14.85 19.23
CA TRP A 610 3.53 14.41 20.13
C TRP A 610 3.25 15.45 21.20
N ILE A 611 2.00 15.46 21.67
CA ILE A 611 1.57 16.29 22.80
C ILE A 611 1.04 15.39 23.90
N ALA A 612 1.40 15.68 25.14
CA ALA A 612 0.76 15.11 26.32
C ALA A 612 0.12 16.20 27.16
N ASP A 613 -1.07 15.91 27.70
CA ASP A 613 -1.71 16.75 28.70
C ASP A 613 -0.94 16.69 30.03
N LYS A 614 -0.42 17.84 30.48
CA LYS A 614 0.29 18.03 31.77
C LYS A 614 -0.36 19.11 32.63
N GLY A 615 -1.63 19.41 32.40
CA GLY A 615 -2.32 20.57 32.97
C GLY A 615 -2.88 21.47 31.87
N LEU A 616 -3.51 20.88 30.85
CA LEU A 616 -4.01 21.59 29.68
C LEU A 616 -5.02 22.69 30.04
N LYS A 617 -5.85 22.47 31.07
CA LYS A 617 -6.78 23.51 31.57
C LYS A 617 -6.08 24.77 32.07
N ASP A 618 -4.83 24.63 32.52
CA ASP A 618 -3.96 25.73 32.94
C ASP A 618 -3.03 26.21 31.81
N GLY A 619 -3.30 25.79 30.56
CA GLY A 619 -2.50 26.10 29.38
C GLY A 619 -1.19 25.32 29.27
N THR A 620 -1.00 24.26 30.06
CA THR A 620 0.26 23.52 30.13
C THR A 620 0.22 22.20 29.36
N ILE A 621 1.14 22.05 28.41
CA ILE A 621 1.33 20.85 27.58
C ILE A 621 2.80 20.40 27.62
N GLU A 622 3.05 19.12 27.36
CA GLU A 622 4.39 18.62 27.04
C GLU A 622 4.46 18.28 25.56
N VAL A 623 5.41 18.88 24.83
CA VAL A 623 5.72 18.55 23.44
C VAL A 623 6.91 17.59 23.42
N TYR A 624 6.79 16.48 22.69
CA TYR A 624 7.85 15.50 22.46
C TYR A 624 8.24 15.46 20.98
N ASN A 625 9.53 15.60 20.70
CA ASN A 625 10.12 15.42 19.38
C ASN A 625 10.63 13.97 19.24
N GLU A 626 9.96 13.14 18.46
CA GLU A 626 10.32 11.74 18.17
C GLU A 626 11.32 11.62 16.99
N ASN A 627 11.69 12.71 16.33
CA ASN A 627 12.76 12.69 15.33
C ASN A 627 14.11 12.34 16.00
N PHE A 628 15.04 11.76 15.24
CA PHE A 628 16.38 11.40 15.71
C PHE A 628 17.46 12.39 15.29
N PHE A 629 17.25 13.13 14.20
CA PHE A 629 18.27 14.00 13.59
C PHE A 629 17.80 15.44 13.40
N LYS A 630 16.48 15.69 13.43
CA LYS A 630 15.87 17.00 13.17
C LYS A 630 15.17 17.62 14.39
N SER A 631 15.41 18.91 14.66
CA SER A 631 14.65 19.70 15.64
C SER A 631 13.26 20.07 15.12
N LEU A 632 12.37 20.59 15.97
CA LEU A 632 11.05 21.08 15.54
C LEU A 632 11.06 22.54 15.02
N ASP A 633 12.21 23.08 14.64
CA ASP A 633 12.37 24.50 14.28
C ASP A 633 11.61 24.90 13.00
N ASP A 634 11.38 23.94 12.11
CA ASP A 634 10.63 24.10 10.87
C ASP A 634 9.11 23.99 11.07
N LEU A 635 8.65 23.68 12.28
CA LEU A 635 7.24 23.54 12.61
C LEU A 635 6.75 24.66 13.53
N GLU A 636 5.46 24.96 13.41
CA GLU A 636 4.70 25.72 14.40
C GLU A 636 3.59 24.85 14.97
N LEU A 637 3.27 25.02 16.25
CA LEU A 637 2.16 24.32 16.87
C LEU A 637 0.94 25.24 16.92
N VAL A 638 -0.10 24.92 16.15
CA VAL A 638 -1.36 25.65 16.14
C VAL A 638 -2.36 24.94 17.04
N TRP A 639 -2.99 25.65 17.96
CA TRP A 639 -4.14 25.15 18.73
C TRP A 639 -5.44 25.77 18.22
N THR A 640 -6.55 25.03 18.31
CA THR A 640 -7.89 25.50 17.95
C THR A 640 -8.91 24.99 18.98
N ILE A 641 -9.76 25.89 19.45
CA ILE A 641 -10.87 25.62 20.38
C ILE A 641 -12.09 26.35 19.85
N ARG A 642 -13.08 25.61 19.33
CA ARG A 642 -14.22 26.19 18.60
C ARG A 642 -13.73 27.14 17.49
N LYS A 643 -14.15 28.40 17.51
CA LYS A 643 -13.75 29.45 16.56
C LYS A 643 -12.47 30.19 16.92
N HIS A 644 -11.81 29.83 18.02
CA HIS A 644 -10.60 30.48 18.50
C HIS A 644 -9.37 29.65 18.14
N SER A 645 -8.28 30.31 17.76
CA SER A 645 -7.01 29.68 17.46
C SER A 645 -5.83 30.52 17.94
N GLY A 646 -4.69 29.87 18.16
CA GLY A 646 -3.43 30.52 18.47
C GLY A 646 -2.25 29.62 18.11
N THR A 647 -1.04 30.16 18.21
CA THR A 647 0.20 29.47 17.87
C THR A 647 1.13 29.43 19.07
N ILE A 648 1.77 28.29 19.29
CA ILE A 648 2.81 28.04 20.28
C ILE A 648 4.13 27.81 19.52
N ALA A 649 5.17 28.54 19.93
CA ALA A 649 6.51 28.35 19.38
C ALA A 649 7.14 27.07 19.93
N VAL A 650 7.56 26.17 19.04
CA VAL A 650 8.19 24.88 19.37
C VAL A 650 9.65 24.81 18.95
N ASN A 651 10.25 25.96 18.63
CA ASN A 651 11.65 26.06 18.27
C ASN A 651 12.58 25.70 19.43
N GLY A 652 13.74 25.13 19.09
CA GLY A 652 14.77 24.66 20.00
C GLY A 652 14.45 23.34 20.71
N ILE A 653 13.35 22.65 20.36
CA ILE A 653 13.10 21.28 20.85
C ILE A 653 13.94 20.32 19.99
N ALA A 654 15.08 19.89 20.52
CA ALA A 654 16.03 19.04 19.82
C ALA A 654 15.46 17.60 19.64
N PRO A 655 16.08 16.78 18.75
CA PRO A 655 15.71 15.37 18.59
C PRO A 655 15.60 14.62 19.93
N GLN A 656 14.61 13.73 20.04
CA GLN A 656 14.33 12.93 21.24
C GLN A 656 14.04 13.71 22.54
N GLN A 657 13.87 15.04 22.49
CA GLN A 657 13.61 15.85 23.68
C GLN A 657 12.12 16.08 23.95
N ARG A 658 11.81 16.26 25.24
CA ARG A 658 10.51 16.69 25.75
C ARG A 658 10.63 18.09 26.32
N LYS A 659 9.63 18.94 26.08
CA LYS A 659 9.57 20.30 26.62
C LYS A 659 8.18 20.59 27.17
N LEU A 660 8.13 21.00 28.43
CA LEU A 660 6.93 21.56 29.04
C LEU A 660 6.75 23.00 28.56
N ILE A 661 5.55 23.34 28.09
CA ILE A 661 5.19 24.67 27.62
C ILE A 661 3.89 25.09 28.29
N THR A 662 3.91 26.26 28.93
CA THR A 662 2.70 26.92 29.45
C THR A 662 2.39 28.12 28.57
N ASP A 663 1.26 28.07 27.87
CA ASP A 663 0.81 29.15 27.00
C ASP A 663 -0.35 29.92 27.66
N GLU A 664 -0.12 31.19 27.96
CA GLU A 664 -1.09 32.03 28.67
C GLU A 664 -2.31 32.35 27.78
N ALA A 665 -2.13 32.46 26.45
CA ALA A 665 -3.24 32.68 25.52
C ALA A 665 -4.17 31.46 25.44
N LEU A 666 -3.61 30.25 25.39
CA LEU A 666 -4.36 28.99 25.47
C LEU A 666 -5.13 28.89 26.79
N LYS A 667 -4.47 29.13 27.93
CA LYS A 667 -5.10 29.13 29.26
C LYS A 667 -6.30 30.08 29.34
N GLN A 668 -6.11 31.34 28.94
CA GLN A 668 -7.17 32.35 28.96
C GLN A 668 -8.33 31.98 28.03
N THR A 669 -8.02 31.42 26.86
CA THR A 669 -9.03 30.96 25.91
C THR A 669 -9.83 29.79 26.47
N ILE A 670 -9.17 28.80 27.09
CA ILE A 670 -9.84 27.68 27.76
C ILE A 670 -10.78 28.19 28.86
N ALA A 671 -10.29 29.04 29.77
CA ALA A 671 -11.13 29.60 30.84
C ALA A 671 -12.34 30.37 30.30
N ARG A 672 -12.14 31.15 29.22
CA ARG A 672 -13.22 31.88 28.54
C ARG A 672 -14.24 30.93 27.90
N VAL A 673 -13.79 29.92 27.17
CA VAL A 673 -14.70 28.95 26.52
C VAL A 673 -15.49 28.17 27.56
N LEU A 674 -14.83 27.66 28.61
CA LEU A 674 -15.50 26.91 29.68
C LEU A 674 -16.53 27.75 30.45
N SER A 675 -16.30 29.06 30.62
CA SER A 675 -17.28 29.95 31.27
C SER A 675 -18.52 30.25 30.41
N HIS A 676 -18.41 30.21 29.08
CA HIS A 676 -19.53 30.47 28.16
C HIS A 676 -20.24 29.19 27.69
N HIS A 677 -19.58 28.03 27.83
CA HIS A 677 -20.06 26.74 27.31
C HIS A 677 -19.97 25.64 28.39
N ALA A 678 -20.35 25.96 29.64
CA ALA A 678 -20.18 25.08 30.80
C ALA A 678 -20.93 23.74 30.74
N ASP A 679 -21.91 23.60 29.84
CA ASP A 679 -22.71 22.40 29.65
C ASP A 679 -22.46 21.69 28.30
N GLU A 680 -21.54 22.19 27.48
CA GLU A 680 -21.22 21.61 26.17
C GLU A 680 -19.90 20.83 26.21
N GLU A 681 -19.71 19.86 25.31
CA GLU A 681 -18.39 19.27 25.16
C GLU A 681 -17.40 20.29 24.58
N VAL A 682 -16.16 20.28 25.10
CA VAL A 682 -15.10 21.17 24.64
C VAL A 682 -13.84 20.36 24.38
N CYS A 683 -13.38 20.44 23.13
CA CYS A 683 -12.13 19.84 22.67
C CYS A 683 -11.09 20.93 22.36
N VAL A 684 -9.82 20.60 22.56
CA VAL A 684 -8.68 21.38 22.08
C VAL A 684 -8.00 20.57 20.99
N ASN A 685 -7.94 21.13 19.78
CA ASN A 685 -7.24 20.55 18.64
C ASN A 685 -5.86 21.17 18.53
N PHE A 686 -4.86 20.35 18.27
CA PHE A 686 -3.48 20.75 18.04
C PHE A 686 -3.03 20.23 16.68
N ALA A 687 -2.28 21.06 15.94
CA ALA A 687 -1.67 20.70 14.67
C ALA A 687 -0.26 21.28 14.58
N PHE A 688 0.73 20.42 14.34
CA PHE A 688 2.07 20.84 13.95
C PHE A 688 2.07 21.09 12.44
N ARG A 689 2.36 22.33 12.04
CA ARG A 689 2.32 22.77 10.64
C ARG A 689 3.70 23.22 10.18
N SER A 690 4.04 22.93 8.92
CA SER A 690 5.28 23.42 8.33
C SER A 690 5.27 24.95 8.25
N ARG A 691 6.30 25.61 8.78
CA ARG A 691 6.43 27.07 8.77
C ARG A 691 6.76 27.62 7.39
N GLU A 692 7.52 26.86 6.62
CA GLU A 692 7.95 27.19 5.27
C GLU A 692 7.76 26.00 4.33
N ALA A 693 7.80 26.27 3.02
CA ALA A 693 7.78 25.18 2.04
C ALA A 693 9.12 24.43 2.09
N GLN A 694 9.06 23.10 2.06
CA GLN A 694 10.21 22.20 1.91
C GLN A 694 10.01 21.36 0.64
N PRO A 695 11.04 20.68 0.11
CA PRO A 695 10.84 19.73 -0.98
C PRO A 695 9.69 18.77 -0.66
N LEU A 696 8.68 18.73 -1.53
CA LEU A 696 7.46 17.90 -1.43
C LEU A 696 6.51 18.20 -0.25
N ILE A 697 6.79 19.20 0.60
CA ILE A 697 5.93 19.60 1.73
C ILE A 697 5.56 21.07 1.58
N GLU A 698 4.26 21.34 1.55
CA GLU A 698 3.75 22.70 1.40
C GLU A 698 3.83 23.50 2.70
N LYS A 699 3.97 24.83 2.58
CA LYS A 699 3.85 25.73 3.74
C LYS A 699 2.47 25.60 4.35
N GLY A 700 2.40 25.46 5.68
CA GLY A 700 1.17 25.30 6.43
C GLY A 700 0.62 23.86 6.45
N GLN A 701 1.25 22.92 5.75
CA GLN A 701 0.84 21.51 5.75
C GLN A 701 0.95 20.92 7.16
N THR A 702 -0.11 20.24 7.61
CA THR A 702 -0.12 19.53 8.90
C THR A 702 0.65 18.22 8.79
N LEU A 703 1.62 18.01 9.67
CA LEU A 703 2.46 16.81 9.74
C LEU A 703 2.19 15.95 10.99
N ALA A 704 1.61 16.56 12.03
CA ALA A 704 1.18 15.85 13.23
C ALA A 704 -0.04 16.57 13.83
N ARG A 705 -0.96 15.81 14.43
CA ARG A 705 -2.17 16.35 15.05
C ARG A 705 -2.52 15.61 16.33
N GLN A 706 -3.17 16.31 17.28
CA GLN A 706 -3.69 15.73 18.52
C GLN A 706 -4.97 16.44 18.94
N GLN A 707 -5.95 15.71 19.49
CA GLN A 707 -7.13 16.30 20.13
C GLN A 707 -7.22 15.84 21.59
N PHE A 708 -7.65 16.76 22.47
CA PHE A 708 -7.96 16.46 23.86
C PHE A 708 -9.37 16.97 24.22
N VAL A 709 -10.14 16.14 24.93
CA VAL A 709 -11.41 16.54 25.52
C VAL A 709 -11.14 17.15 26.90
N ILE A 710 -11.39 18.45 27.07
CA ILE A 710 -11.17 19.16 28.34
C ILE A 710 -12.45 19.31 29.17
N GLN A 711 -13.60 19.22 28.52
CA GLN A 711 -14.90 19.11 29.16
C GLN A 711 -15.70 18.04 28.39
N PRO A 712 -16.01 16.89 28.99
CA PRO A 712 -16.66 15.79 28.28
C PRO A 712 -18.13 16.09 27.98
N TYR A 713 -18.66 15.44 26.95
CA TYR A 713 -20.10 15.48 26.66
C TYR A 713 -20.91 14.88 27.82
N LYS A 714 -22.00 15.56 28.18
CA LYS A 714 -23.00 15.04 29.10
C LYS A 714 -24.08 14.33 28.30
N PHE A 715 -24.04 13.00 28.27
CA PHE A 715 -25.08 12.23 27.60
C PHE A 715 -26.43 12.41 28.28
N PRO A 716 -27.53 12.48 27.51
CA PRO A 716 -28.87 12.62 28.07
C PRO A 716 -29.27 11.35 28.82
N GLU A 717 -29.98 11.51 29.94
CA GLU A 717 -30.65 10.40 30.61
C GLU A 717 -31.88 9.98 29.80
N LEU A 718 -31.69 9.10 28.82
CA LEU A 718 -32.81 8.44 28.14
C LEU A 718 -33.42 7.39 29.07
N LYS A 719 -34.48 7.78 29.79
CA LYS A 719 -35.29 6.85 30.59
C LYS A 719 -36.41 6.31 29.73
N CYS A 720 -36.34 5.02 29.37
CA CYS A 720 -37.49 4.36 28.78
C CYS A 720 -38.64 4.34 29.81
N PRO A 721 -39.79 4.98 29.55
CA PRO A 721 -40.86 5.14 30.54
C PRO A 721 -41.57 3.82 30.90
N LEU A 722 -41.21 2.71 30.24
CA LEU A 722 -41.85 1.41 30.35
C LEU A 722 -40.82 0.39 30.90
N ASP A 723 -40.58 0.39 32.21
CA ASP A 723 -39.81 -0.66 32.90
C ASP A 723 -40.73 -1.86 33.19
N PRO A 724 -40.39 -3.10 32.77
CA PRO A 724 -41.13 -4.32 33.13
C PRO A 724 -41.33 -4.52 34.64
N LYS A 725 -40.50 -3.88 35.49
CA LYS A 725 -40.55 -3.98 36.96
C LYS A 725 -41.33 -2.85 37.65
N GLY A 726 -41.94 -1.92 36.90
CA GLY A 726 -42.97 -0.99 37.41
C GLY A 726 -42.55 -0.01 38.51
N ARG A 727 -41.31 0.50 38.51
CA ARG A 727 -40.78 1.36 39.60
C ARG A 727 -40.71 2.86 39.33
N PHE A 728 -41.33 3.38 38.26
CA PHE A 728 -41.29 4.82 37.96
C PHE A 728 -42.66 5.48 38.10
N PRO A 729 -42.74 6.70 38.67
CA PRO A 729 -43.98 7.44 38.75
C PRO A 729 -44.46 7.82 37.35
N GLN A 730 -45.71 7.46 37.01
CA GLN A 730 -46.44 8.01 35.87
C GLN A 730 -46.52 9.52 36.04
N LYS A 731 -45.61 10.28 35.42
CA LYS A 731 -45.89 11.67 35.12
C LYS A 731 -46.92 11.62 34.00
N GLU A 732 -48.14 12.10 34.26
CA GLU A 732 -49.23 12.14 33.28
C GLU A 732 -48.73 12.69 31.94
N MET A 733 -48.56 11.83 30.95
CA MET A 733 -48.27 12.22 29.57
C MET A 733 -49.59 12.49 28.83
N SER A 734 -50.37 13.43 29.35
CA SER A 734 -51.76 13.74 28.97
C SER A 734 -51.97 14.24 27.52
N ASN A 735 -50.99 14.10 26.62
CA ASN A 735 -50.98 14.67 25.26
C ASN A 735 -50.54 13.69 24.16
N VAL A 736 -50.49 12.37 24.41
CA VAL A 736 -50.26 11.36 23.36
C VAL A 736 -51.60 10.77 22.93
N ASN A 737 -51.97 10.96 21.67
CA ASN A 737 -53.18 10.36 21.10
C ASN A 737 -52.89 8.91 20.72
N LYS A 738 -53.72 7.98 21.21
CA LYS A 738 -53.60 6.55 20.96
C LYS A 738 -54.79 6.06 20.12
N GLU A 739 -54.49 5.35 19.04
CA GLU A 739 -55.44 4.60 18.22
C GLU A 739 -54.93 3.15 18.10
N GLU A 740 -55.71 2.19 18.56
CA GLU A 740 -55.32 0.77 18.56
C GLU A 740 -56.30 -0.06 17.74
N THR A 741 -55.76 -0.84 16.80
CA THR A 741 -56.53 -1.76 15.95
C THR A 741 -56.03 -3.20 16.13
N THR A 742 -56.59 -4.15 15.38
CA THR A 742 -56.07 -5.51 15.29
C THR A 742 -54.73 -5.57 14.55
N SER A 743 -54.44 -4.59 13.69
CA SER A 743 -53.26 -4.60 12.81
C SER A 743 -52.12 -3.73 13.35
N TYR A 744 -52.42 -2.63 14.06
CA TYR A 744 -51.39 -1.70 14.52
C TYR A 744 -51.75 -0.99 15.83
N LEU A 745 -50.73 -0.43 16.47
CA LEU A 745 -50.82 0.63 17.47
C LEU A 745 -50.33 1.94 16.84
N LYS A 746 -51.18 2.96 16.77
CA LYS A 746 -50.84 4.29 16.28
C LYS A 746 -50.80 5.27 17.45
N LEU A 747 -49.74 6.05 17.50
CA LEU A 747 -49.48 7.07 18.50
C LEU A 747 -49.19 8.40 17.79
N SER A 748 -49.80 9.49 18.23
CA SER A 748 -49.55 10.82 17.67
C SER A 748 -49.36 11.86 18.78
N ALA A 749 -48.29 12.65 18.69
CA ALA A 749 -47.97 13.73 19.61
C ALA A 749 -47.08 14.77 18.93
N ALA A 750 -47.32 16.07 19.19
CA ALA A 750 -46.53 17.19 18.67
C ALA A 750 -46.21 17.13 17.15
N GLY A 751 -47.14 16.63 16.32
CA GLY A 751 -46.97 16.50 14.87
C GLY A 751 -46.20 15.25 14.42
N THR A 752 -45.69 14.44 15.34
CA THR A 752 -45.15 13.10 15.05
C THR A 752 -46.27 12.08 15.07
N THR A 753 -46.34 11.22 14.06
CA THR A 753 -47.19 10.02 14.06
C THR A 753 -46.32 8.78 13.89
N LEU A 754 -46.50 7.83 14.81
CA LEU A 754 -45.81 6.55 14.85
C LEU A 754 -46.85 5.43 14.74
N MET A 755 -46.65 4.45 13.86
CA MET A 755 -47.42 3.20 13.87
C MET A 755 -46.51 1.99 14.08
N ILE A 756 -46.89 1.15 15.03
CA ILE A 756 -46.22 -0.12 15.33
C ILE A 756 -47.14 -1.25 14.88
N GLY A 757 -46.68 -2.09 13.96
CA GLY A 757 -47.44 -3.23 13.46
C GLY A 757 -47.55 -4.33 14.50
N LYS A 758 -48.75 -4.88 14.70
CA LYS A 758 -48.96 -6.00 15.64
C LYS A 758 -48.54 -7.36 15.08
N GLU A 759 -48.37 -7.46 13.77
CA GLU A 759 -47.82 -8.65 13.10
C GLU A 759 -46.29 -8.58 12.99
N SER A 760 -45.76 -7.44 12.56
CA SER A 760 -44.32 -7.21 12.43
C SER A 760 -43.63 -7.04 13.78
N GLY A 761 -44.29 -6.36 14.73
CA GLY A 761 -43.70 -5.89 15.97
C GLY A 761 -42.74 -4.70 15.81
N PHE A 762 -42.67 -4.09 14.62
CA PHE A 762 -41.76 -2.99 14.30
C PHE A 762 -42.49 -1.67 14.09
N ILE A 763 -41.72 -0.58 14.02
CA ILE A 763 -42.21 0.72 13.57
C ILE A 763 -42.39 0.66 12.06
N ASP A 764 -43.62 0.50 11.58
CA ASP A 764 -43.95 0.35 10.15
C ASP A 764 -44.31 1.70 9.50
N TYR A 765 -44.54 2.73 10.30
CA TYR A 765 -44.82 4.08 9.82
C TYR A 765 -44.29 5.12 10.79
N LEU A 766 -43.58 6.11 10.27
CA LEU A 766 -43.14 7.30 10.99
C LEU A 766 -43.35 8.52 10.09
N ASP A 767 -44.02 9.52 10.62
CA ASP A 767 -44.35 10.77 9.94
C ASP A 767 -44.11 11.96 10.87
N VAL A 768 -43.66 13.06 10.28
CA VAL A 768 -43.51 14.35 10.95
C VAL A 768 -44.19 15.41 10.10
N ASP A 769 -45.23 16.04 10.65
CA ASP A 769 -45.99 17.12 10.02
C ASP A 769 -46.43 16.76 8.58
N ASP A 770 -47.08 15.61 8.42
CA ASP A 770 -47.60 15.06 7.16
C ASP A 770 -46.53 14.72 6.12
N SER A 771 -45.26 14.63 6.55
CA SER A 771 -44.15 14.16 5.73
C SER A 771 -43.72 12.76 6.19
N PRO A 772 -43.77 11.74 5.32
CA PRO A 772 -43.31 10.39 5.67
C PRO A 772 -41.78 10.38 5.83
N MET A 773 -41.31 9.79 6.93
CA MET A 773 -39.89 9.64 7.24
C MET A 773 -39.33 8.30 6.76
N LEU A 774 -40.20 7.33 6.44
CA LEU A 774 -39.83 6.01 5.93
C LEU A 774 -40.24 5.86 4.46
N VAL A 775 -39.47 5.10 3.70
CA VAL A 775 -39.89 4.59 2.38
C VAL A 775 -41.13 3.70 2.57
N ASP A 776 -42.09 3.76 1.63
CA ASP A 776 -43.33 2.98 1.70
C ASP A 776 -43.02 1.48 1.91
N ARG A 777 -43.73 0.86 2.86
CA ARG A 777 -43.58 -0.55 3.29
C ARG A 777 -42.21 -0.92 3.87
N GLN A 778 -41.44 0.05 4.34
CA GLN A 778 -40.23 -0.19 5.13
C GLN A 778 -40.49 0.10 6.60
N SER A 779 -39.70 -0.54 7.47
CA SER A 779 -39.85 -0.43 8.93
C SER A 779 -38.51 -0.07 9.58
N VAL A 780 -38.55 0.40 10.83
CA VAL A 780 -37.35 0.49 11.67
C VAL A 780 -37.08 -0.89 12.29
N THR A 781 -36.00 -1.55 11.86
CA THR A 781 -35.73 -2.96 12.20
C THR A 781 -34.40 -3.13 12.94
N PRO A 782 -34.25 -4.18 13.77
CA PRO A 782 -32.95 -4.61 14.26
C PRO A 782 -31.97 -4.90 13.12
N GLU A 783 -30.67 -4.69 13.36
CA GLU A 783 -29.59 -5.04 12.43
C GLU A 783 -28.43 -5.68 13.20
N PHE A 784 -27.95 -6.83 12.69
CA PHE A 784 -26.85 -7.60 13.28
C PHE A 784 -25.70 -7.89 12.30
N TRP A 785 -25.84 -7.39 11.05
CA TRP A 785 -25.01 -7.74 9.91
C TRP A 785 -24.37 -6.51 9.27
N ARG A 786 -23.19 -6.68 8.67
CA ARG A 786 -22.54 -5.69 7.78
C ARG A 786 -22.19 -6.33 6.45
N ALA A 787 -21.99 -5.52 5.42
CA ALA A 787 -21.41 -6.00 4.17
C ALA A 787 -19.95 -6.42 4.42
N PRO A 788 -19.57 -7.70 4.29
CA PRO A 788 -18.25 -8.15 4.75
C PRO A 788 -17.09 -7.42 4.05
N THR A 789 -16.10 -7.02 4.84
CA THR A 789 -14.83 -6.47 4.33
C THR A 789 -13.95 -7.59 3.76
N ASP A 790 -12.85 -7.24 3.08
CA ASP A 790 -11.89 -8.25 2.63
C ASP A 790 -11.31 -9.05 3.81
N ASN A 791 -11.04 -8.42 4.95
CA ASN A 791 -10.62 -9.11 6.18
C ASN A 791 -11.69 -10.08 6.71
N ASP A 792 -12.96 -9.67 6.67
CA ASP A 792 -14.07 -10.54 7.08
C ASP A 792 -14.14 -11.79 6.20
N TYR A 793 -14.00 -11.63 4.87
CA TYR A 793 -13.93 -12.75 3.92
C TYR A 793 -12.71 -13.63 4.17
N GLY A 794 -11.53 -13.03 4.38
CA GLY A 794 -10.28 -13.71 4.68
C GLY A 794 -10.33 -14.58 5.93
N ALA A 795 -11.06 -14.14 6.96
CA ALA A 795 -11.28 -14.88 8.20
C ALA A 795 -12.54 -15.76 8.20
N TRP A 796 -13.26 -15.80 7.08
CA TRP A 796 -14.51 -16.55 6.89
C TRP A 796 -15.64 -16.12 7.83
N LEU A 797 -15.64 -14.87 8.29
CA LEU A 797 -16.58 -14.36 9.28
C LEU A 797 -18.01 -14.30 8.74
N GLN A 798 -18.18 -14.00 7.46
CA GLN A 798 -19.47 -14.01 6.78
C GLN A 798 -20.14 -15.40 6.81
N GLN A 799 -19.36 -16.49 6.88
CA GLN A 799 -19.90 -17.84 7.03
C GLN A 799 -20.10 -18.19 8.49
N ARG A 800 -19.11 -17.88 9.34
CA ARG A 800 -19.16 -18.17 10.78
C ARG A 800 -20.29 -17.44 11.49
N PHE A 801 -20.61 -16.22 11.04
CA PHE A 801 -21.60 -15.34 11.66
C PHE A 801 -22.95 -15.37 10.92
N ALA A 802 -23.11 -16.21 9.89
CA ALA A 802 -24.27 -16.21 9.00
C ALA A 802 -25.64 -16.29 9.71
N VAL A 803 -25.68 -16.86 10.92
CA VAL A 803 -26.88 -16.91 11.78
C VAL A 803 -27.44 -15.52 12.10
N TRP A 804 -26.59 -14.48 12.08
CA TRP A 804 -26.93 -13.08 12.33
C TRP A 804 -27.33 -12.30 11.08
N LYS A 805 -27.16 -12.85 9.87
CA LYS A 805 -27.52 -12.14 8.63
C LYS A 805 -29.03 -11.91 8.51
N ASN A 806 -29.82 -12.96 8.76
CA ASN A 806 -31.28 -12.93 8.75
C ASN A 806 -31.82 -13.88 9.83
N PRO A 807 -31.61 -13.59 11.14
CA PRO A 807 -32.09 -14.46 12.20
C PRO A 807 -33.61 -14.54 12.19
N GLU A 808 -34.15 -15.73 12.45
CA GLU A 808 -35.59 -15.89 12.61
C GLU A 808 -36.04 -15.14 13.87
N MET A 809 -37.02 -14.24 13.73
CA MET A 809 -37.61 -13.48 14.85
C MET A 809 -39.10 -13.83 14.95
N LYS A 810 -39.47 -14.64 15.95
CA LYS A 810 -40.87 -15.01 16.20
C LYS A 810 -41.46 -14.09 17.24
N LEU A 811 -42.39 -13.23 16.83
CA LEU A 811 -43.12 -12.38 17.76
C LEU A 811 -43.88 -13.25 18.77
N SER A 812 -43.47 -13.20 20.04
CA SER A 812 -44.05 -13.99 21.12
C SER A 812 -44.91 -13.17 22.06
N GLN A 813 -44.68 -11.86 22.15
CA GLN A 813 -45.49 -10.95 22.95
C GLN A 813 -45.54 -9.54 22.33
N PHE A 814 -46.72 -8.94 22.31
CA PHE A 814 -46.94 -7.53 21.99
C PHE A 814 -47.78 -6.90 23.11
N GLU A 815 -47.15 -6.12 23.98
CA GLU A 815 -47.82 -5.44 25.08
C GLU A 815 -47.99 -3.95 24.77
N THR A 816 -49.23 -3.55 24.51
CA THR A 816 -49.59 -2.15 24.30
C THR A 816 -49.62 -1.38 25.64
N LYS A 817 -49.07 -0.16 25.64
CA LYS A 817 -49.12 0.82 26.74
C LYS A 817 -49.77 2.13 26.24
N ASP A 818 -49.98 3.10 27.13
CA ASP A 818 -50.69 4.34 26.78
C ASP A 818 -49.91 5.20 25.76
N ASN A 819 -48.59 5.18 25.84
CA ASN A 819 -47.68 5.98 25.01
C ASN A 819 -46.67 5.13 24.23
N GLY A 820 -46.89 3.82 24.09
CA GLY A 820 -45.86 2.93 23.58
C GLY A 820 -46.24 1.46 23.51
N ALA A 821 -45.25 0.62 23.21
CA ALA A 821 -45.38 -0.83 23.25
C ALA A 821 -44.08 -1.50 23.71
N VAL A 822 -44.22 -2.67 24.34
CA VAL A 822 -43.13 -3.62 24.62
C VAL A 822 -43.37 -4.86 23.76
N VAL A 823 -42.42 -5.16 22.88
CA VAL A 823 -42.52 -6.22 21.88
C VAL A 823 -41.39 -7.22 22.13
N THR A 824 -41.72 -8.50 22.27
CA THR A 824 -40.72 -9.56 22.50
C THR A 824 -40.75 -10.57 21.37
N PHE A 825 -39.56 -10.89 20.86
CA PHE A 825 -39.31 -11.92 19.87
C PHE A 825 -38.50 -13.06 20.48
N ASP A 826 -38.93 -14.29 20.23
CA ASP A 826 -38.08 -15.45 20.39
C ASP A 826 -37.21 -15.60 19.13
N MET A 827 -35.89 -15.70 19.32
CA MET A 827 -34.92 -15.83 18.24
C MET A 827 -34.28 -17.23 18.27
N PRO A 828 -34.96 -18.27 17.74
CA PRO A 828 -34.54 -19.66 17.93
C PRO A 828 -33.18 -19.98 17.30
N SER A 829 -32.83 -19.37 16.16
CA SER A 829 -31.56 -19.62 15.47
C SER A 829 -30.34 -19.20 16.29
N VAL A 830 -30.47 -18.11 17.06
CA VAL A 830 -29.43 -17.58 17.95
C VAL A 830 -29.70 -17.87 19.43
N LYS A 831 -30.73 -18.67 19.75
CA LYS A 831 -31.10 -19.07 21.12
C LYS A 831 -31.21 -17.88 22.09
N GLY A 832 -31.82 -16.79 21.64
CA GLY A 832 -32.00 -15.57 22.41
C GLY A 832 -33.44 -15.07 22.43
N LYS A 833 -33.68 -14.04 23.25
CA LYS A 833 -34.91 -13.24 23.23
C LYS A 833 -34.56 -11.79 22.96
N LEU A 834 -35.20 -11.19 21.97
CA LEU A 834 -35.08 -9.77 21.67
C LEU A 834 -36.32 -9.03 22.18
N THR A 835 -36.12 -8.01 22.99
CA THR A 835 -37.20 -7.13 23.46
C THR A 835 -36.98 -5.73 22.91
N LEU A 836 -37.96 -5.23 22.16
CA LEU A 836 -38.02 -3.88 21.63
C LEU A 836 -39.04 -3.09 22.43
N THR A 837 -38.63 -1.96 22.98
CA THR A 837 -39.55 -1.03 23.65
C THR A 837 -39.60 0.27 22.91
N TYR A 838 -40.80 0.71 22.57
CA TYR A 838 -41.07 1.95 21.86
C TYR A 838 -41.92 2.86 22.75
N ALA A 839 -41.54 4.13 22.88
CA ALA A 839 -42.33 5.12 23.59
C ALA A 839 -42.32 6.46 22.85
N LEU A 840 -43.50 6.99 22.52
CA LEU A 840 -43.68 8.33 21.98
C LEU A 840 -43.84 9.32 23.13
N THR A 841 -42.98 10.32 23.22
CA THR A 841 -43.07 11.41 24.21
C THR A 841 -44.14 12.43 23.81
N ALA A 842 -44.61 13.22 24.77
CA ALA A 842 -45.56 14.31 24.50
C ALA A 842 -44.98 15.39 23.56
N ASP A 843 -43.64 15.50 23.51
CA ASP A 843 -42.91 16.42 22.64
C ASP A 843 -42.63 15.83 21.24
N GLY A 844 -43.14 14.63 20.96
CA GLY A 844 -43.07 14.01 19.62
C GLY A 844 -41.80 13.20 19.35
N GLU A 845 -41.00 12.90 20.37
CA GLU A 845 -39.78 12.07 20.25
C GLU A 845 -40.10 10.60 20.49
N VAL A 846 -39.48 9.70 19.71
CA VAL A 846 -39.62 8.25 19.87
C VAL A 846 -38.40 7.70 20.59
N ILE A 847 -38.59 7.21 21.82
CA ILE A 847 -37.56 6.48 22.56
C ILE A 847 -37.63 5.00 22.17
N VAL A 848 -36.50 4.44 21.76
CA VAL A 848 -36.36 3.05 21.35
C VAL A 848 -35.33 2.37 22.25
N ARG A 849 -35.69 1.21 22.82
CA ARG A 849 -34.77 0.35 23.55
C ARG A 849 -34.76 -1.05 22.94
N GLN A 850 -33.58 -1.52 22.58
CA GLN A 850 -33.33 -2.85 22.01
C GLN A 850 -32.54 -3.67 23.02
N GLN A 851 -33.14 -4.74 23.54
CA GLN A 851 -32.51 -5.64 24.51
C GLN A 851 -32.45 -7.07 23.97
N LEU A 852 -31.24 -7.61 23.84
CA LEU A 852 -31.02 -9.01 23.56
C LEU A 852 -30.64 -9.71 24.86
N ALA A 853 -31.45 -10.69 25.26
CA ALA A 853 -31.13 -11.62 26.33
C ALA A 853 -30.67 -12.94 25.71
N ALA A 854 -29.39 -13.25 25.88
CA ALA A 854 -28.76 -14.46 25.37
C ALA A 854 -28.95 -15.64 26.34
N ASP A 855 -29.21 -16.84 25.82
CA ASP A 855 -29.07 -18.06 26.60
C ASP A 855 -27.59 -18.28 26.97
N LYS A 856 -27.28 -18.17 28.27
CA LYS A 856 -25.92 -18.30 28.81
C LYS A 856 -25.30 -19.68 28.62
N THR A 857 -26.11 -20.68 28.29
CA THR A 857 -25.66 -22.06 28.03
C THR A 857 -25.46 -22.34 26.55
N ALA A 858 -25.87 -21.42 25.66
CA ALA A 858 -25.74 -21.55 24.23
C ALA A 858 -24.37 -21.06 23.73
N GLU A 859 -23.77 -21.83 22.83
CA GLU A 859 -22.64 -21.37 22.02
C GLU A 859 -23.18 -20.84 20.68
N VAL A 860 -23.08 -19.53 20.51
CA VAL A 860 -23.45 -18.83 19.27
C VAL A 860 -22.29 -17.91 18.90
N SER A 861 -22.08 -17.71 17.61
CA SER A 861 -20.99 -16.88 17.12
C SER A 861 -21.14 -15.41 17.59
N PRO A 862 -20.04 -14.64 17.60
CA PRO A 862 -20.11 -13.18 17.56
C PRO A 862 -20.98 -12.65 16.42
N MET A 863 -21.29 -11.35 16.47
CA MET A 863 -22.04 -10.61 15.44
C MET A 863 -21.20 -9.45 14.88
N PHE A 864 -21.58 -8.93 13.71
CA PHE A 864 -20.87 -7.80 13.10
C PHE A 864 -21.24 -6.45 13.71
N ARG A 865 -22.52 -6.26 14.03
CA ARG A 865 -23.02 -5.03 14.66
C ARG A 865 -24.19 -5.34 15.58
N TYR A 866 -24.52 -4.42 16.48
CA TYR A 866 -25.73 -4.48 17.27
C TYR A 866 -26.41 -3.11 17.27
N GLY A 867 -27.59 -3.04 16.67
CA GLY A 867 -28.34 -1.80 16.56
C GLY A 867 -29.59 -1.93 15.71
N MET A 868 -30.00 -0.82 15.10
CA MET A 868 -31.19 -0.71 14.27
C MET A 868 -30.90 0.04 12.97
N GLN A 869 -31.77 -0.17 11.99
CA GLN A 869 -31.69 0.47 10.68
C GLN A 869 -33.06 0.96 10.20
N LEU A 870 -33.06 1.90 9.27
CA LEU A 870 -34.26 2.40 8.59
C LEU A 870 -33.93 2.92 7.19
N GLN A 871 -34.93 2.94 6.31
CA GLN A 871 -34.85 3.51 4.97
C GLN A 871 -35.68 4.78 4.88
N MET A 872 -35.01 5.93 4.72
CA MET A 872 -35.65 7.22 4.54
C MET A 872 -35.83 7.55 3.04
N PRO A 873 -36.88 8.28 2.64
CA PRO A 873 -37.04 8.73 1.25
C PRO A 873 -35.85 9.53 0.72
N ARG A 874 -35.56 9.43 -0.60
CA ARG A 874 -34.39 10.08 -1.25
C ARG A 874 -34.20 11.57 -0.93
N GLN A 875 -35.28 12.29 -0.63
CA GLN A 875 -35.20 13.72 -0.34
C GLN A 875 -34.37 14.06 0.91
N TYR A 876 -34.18 13.10 1.82
CA TYR A 876 -33.35 13.25 3.02
C TYR A 876 -31.89 12.87 2.70
N GLN A 877 -31.20 13.80 2.04
CA GLN A 877 -29.91 13.56 1.38
C GLN A 877 -28.73 14.29 2.05
N THR A 878 -28.94 14.91 3.20
CA THR A 878 -27.89 15.59 3.99
C THR A 878 -27.74 14.91 5.33
N VAL A 879 -26.49 14.59 5.68
CA VAL A 879 -26.09 14.11 6.99
C VAL A 879 -25.42 15.24 7.76
N LYS A 880 -25.78 15.41 9.02
CA LYS A 880 -25.07 16.29 9.95
C LYS A 880 -24.91 15.60 11.28
N TYR A 881 -23.73 15.57 11.86
CA TYR A 881 -23.49 14.81 13.08
C TYR A 881 -22.43 15.44 13.97
N TYR A 882 -22.47 15.10 15.25
CA TYR A 882 -21.37 15.37 16.19
C TYR A 882 -20.74 14.06 16.62
N GLY A 883 -19.53 13.77 16.14
CA GLY A 883 -18.80 12.52 16.37
C GLY A 883 -17.39 12.59 15.81
N ARG A 884 -16.74 11.45 15.54
CA ARG A 884 -15.44 11.41 14.84
C ARG A 884 -15.61 11.54 13.34
N GLY A 885 -14.73 12.32 12.72
CA GLY A 885 -14.69 12.51 11.28
C GLY A 885 -13.60 13.49 10.83
N PRO A 886 -13.66 13.94 9.56
CA PRO A 886 -14.73 13.68 8.60
C PRO A 886 -14.64 12.34 7.86
N ALA A 887 -13.52 11.62 7.90
CA ALA A 887 -13.39 10.34 7.21
C ALA A 887 -14.06 9.21 8.00
N GLU A 888 -14.46 8.14 7.29
CA GLU A 888 -15.01 6.96 7.94
C GLU A 888 -14.02 6.30 8.93
N ASN A 889 -14.55 5.86 10.06
CA ASN A 889 -13.78 5.33 11.17
C ASN A 889 -14.53 4.20 11.89
N TYR A 890 -13.78 3.33 12.57
CA TYR A 890 -14.26 2.10 13.18
C TYR A 890 -13.65 1.92 14.57
N SER A 891 -14.19 0.99 15.35
CA SER A 891 -13.84 0.83 16.77
C SER A 891 -12.36 0.50 17.05
N ASP A 892 -11.60 0.06 16.05
CA ASP A 892 -10.15 -0.18 16.10
C ASP A 892 -9.34 0.66 15.09
N ARG A 893 -9.96 1.66 14.44
CA ARG A 893 -9.34 2.62 13.51
C ARG A 893 -10.08 3.95 13.55
N HIS A 894 -9.72 4.84 14.48
CA HIS A 894 -10.44 6.09 14.69
C HIS A 894 -9.62 7.24 15.29
N ASP A 895 -8.34 7.03 15.64
CA ASP A 895 -7.58 8.04 16.40
C ASP A 895 -7.18 9.24 15.54
N SER A 896 -7.05 9.03 14.23
CA SER A 896 -6.85 10.09 13.25
C SER A 896 -8.07 11.00 13.06
N GLU A 897 -9.28 10.51 13.39
CA GLU A 897 -10.53 11.23 13.18
C GLU A 897 -11.01 11.89 14.47
N PHE A 898 -11.13 13.22 14.43
CA PHE A 898 -11.35 14.04 15.61
C PHE A 898 -12.83 14.27 15.87
N LEU A 899 -13.17 14.47 17.14
CA LEU A 899 -14.50 14.90 17.56
C LEU A 899 -14.81 16.28 16.99
N GLY A 900 -15.92 16.39 16.28
CA GLY A 900 -16.32 17.62 15.62
C GLY A 900 -17.73 17.53 15.04
N VAL A 901 -18.30 18.69 14.71
CA VAL A 901 -19.57 18.74 13.98
C VAL A 901 -19.26 18.74 12.48
N TYR A 902 -19.77 17.74 11.78
CA TYR A 902 -19.56 17.52 10.35
C TYR A 902 -20.90 17.55 9.61
N GLU A 903 -20.86 17.94 8.34
CA GLU A 903 -22.02 18.02 7.46
C GLU A 903 -21.62 17.57 6.05
N ASN A 904 -22.28 16.53 5.54
CA ASN A 904 -21.97 15.88 4.27
C ASN A 904 -23.27 15.55 3.52
N LYS A 905 -23.17 15.29 2.22
CA LYS A 905 -24.28 14.65 1.49
C LYS A 905 -24.21 13.14 1.70
N VAL A 906 -25.35 12.48 1.78
CA VAL A 906 -25.44 11.00 1.85
C VAL A 906 -24.68 10.33 0.68
N ALA A 907 -24.70 10.96 -0.50
CA ALA A 907 -23.99 10.45 -1.67
C ALA A 907 -22.45 10.49 -1.54
N ASP A 908 -21.91 11.33 -0.65
CA ASP A 908 -20.48 11.51 -0.41
C ASP A 908 -19.98 10.64 0.77
N GLU A 909 -20.88 10.00 1.52
CA GLU A 909 -20.55 9.15 2.68
C GLU A 909 -20.00 7.77 2.29
N TYR A 910 -20.32 7.29 1.09
CA TYR A 910 -19.78 6.03 0.58
C TYR A 910 -18.35 6.22 0.08
N PHE A 911 -17.40 5.49 0.64
CA PHE A 911 -16.03 5.43 0.12
C PHE A 911 -15.90 4.33 -0.95
N PRO A 912 -15.54 4.69 -2.20
CA PRO A 912 -15.43 3.72 -3.30
C PRO A 912 -14.10 2.96 -3.21
N TYR A 913 -14.04 1.95 -2.35
CA TYR A 913 -13.01 0.89 -2.40
C TYR A 913 -13.03 0.18 -3.76
N VAL A 914 -11.95 -0.50 -4.16
CA VAL A 914 -11.94 -1.19 -5.47
C VAL A 914 -13.08 -2.22 -5.55
N ARG A 915 -13.18 -3.09 -4.53
CA ARG A 915 -14.34 -3.99 -4.32
C ARG A 915 -15.37 -3.31 -3.40
N PRO A 916 -16.68 -3.36 -3.70
CA PRO A 916 -17.71 -2.89 -2.79
C PRO A 916 -17.69 -3.61 -1.43
N GLN A 917 -17.83 -2.88 -0.32
CA GLN A 917 -17.84 -3.43 1.04
C GLN A 917 -18.42 -2.43 2.04
N GLU A 918 -18.49 -2.79 3.32
CA GLU A 918 -18.88 -1.88 4.41
C GLU A 918 -18.11 -0.54 4.34
N SER A 919 -18.86 0.57 4.48
CA SER A 919 -18.32 1.92 4.38
C SER A 919 -19.21 2.96 5.08
N GLY A 920 -18.64 4.13 5.38
CA GLY A 920 -19.36 5.33 5.83
C GLY A 920 -19.66 5.36 7.34
N ASN A 921 -19.05 4.47 8.12
CA ASN A 921 -19.25 4.43 9.56
C ASN A 921 -18.57 5.61 10.28
N HIS A 922 -19.25 6.17 11.28
CA HIS A 922 -18.69 7.16 12.21
C HIS A 922 -18.86 6.69 13.65
N THR A 923 -17.79 6.76 14.43
CA THR A 923 -17.77 6.37 15.85
C THR A 923 -17.85 7.57 16.79
N ASP A 924 -18.04 7.26 18.08
CA ASP A 924 -18.24 8.23 19.15
C ASP A 924 -19.31 9.29 18.83
N VAL A 925 -20.39 8.91 18.17
CA VAL A 925 -21.45 9.83 17.77
C VAL A 925 -22.30 10.21 18.97
N ARG A 926 -22.49 11.52 19.18
CA ARG A 926 -23.40 12.09 20.19
C ARG A 926 -24.80 12.22 19.63
N TRP A 927 -24.90 12.80 18.43
CA TRP A 927 -26.13 12.93 17.67
C TRP A 927 -25.84 12.85 16.16
N PHE A 928 -26.79 12.34 15.40
CA PHE A 928 -26.72 12.13 13.94
C PHE A 928 -28.03 12.56 13.30
N ARG A 929 -27.98 13.46 12.32
CA ARG A 929 -29.16 14.00 11.62
C ARG A 929 -29.14 13.57 10.18
N VAL A 930 -30.31 13.17 9.68
CA VAL A 930 -30.56 12.91 8.26
C VAL A 930 -31.73 13.78 7.83
N ILE A 931 -31.44 14.79 7.01
CA ILE A 931 -32.33 15.91 6.73
C ILE A 931 -32.46 16.21 5.24
N ASP A 932 -33.57 16.85 4.88
CA ASP A 932 -33.83 17.37 3.54
C ASP A 932 -33.18 18.75 3.33
N ALA A 933 -33.32 19.29 2.12
CA ALA A 933 -32.77 20.60 1.76
C ALA A 933 -33.40 21.79 2.54
N LYS A 934 -34.48 21.57 3.29
CA LYS A 934 -35.12 22.56 4.16
C LYS A 934 -34.76 22.37 5.64
N GLY A 935 -33.84 21.45 5.95
CA GLY A 935 -33.44 21.12 7.31
C GLY A 935 -34.45 20.25 8.07
N ARG A 936 -35.41 19.61 7.36
CA ARG A 936 -36.42 18.75 7.98
C ARG A 936 -36.00 17.29 7.91
N GLY A 937 -36.26 16.50 8.95
CA GLY A 937 -35.91 15.08 8.95
C GLY A 937 -35.86 14.51 10.37
N LEU A 938 -34.87 13.64 10.62
CA LEU A 938 -34.72 12.95 11.89
C LEU A 938 -33.33 13.21 12.50
N GLU A 939 -33.30 13.40 13.81
CA GLU A 939 -32.10 13.36 14.66
C GLU A 939 -32.13 12.09 15.51
N PHE A 940 -31.00 11.39 15.54
CA PHE A 940 -30.76 10.21 16.35
C PHE A 940 -29.72 10.55 17.42
N TYR A 941 -29.97 10.19 18.67
CA TYR A 941 -28.99 10.33 19.75
C TYR A 941 -29.25 9.29 20.84
N SER A 942 -28.25 9.01 21.66
CA SER A 942 -28.32 7.95 22.67
C SER A 942 -27.86 8.42 24.05
N ASN A 943 -27.96 7.54 25.05
CA ASN A 943 -27.47 7.80 26.42
C ASN A 943 -25.96 7.49 26.59
N ALA A 944 -25.28 7.11 25.51
CA ALA A 944 -23.85 6.84 25.42
C ALA A 944 -23.34 7.22 24.01
N PRO A 945 -22.02 7.20 23.74
CA PRO A 945 -21.55 7.29 22.37
C PRO A 945 -22.12 6.13 21.54
N MET A 946 -22.57 6.41 20.33
CA MET A 946 -23.09 5.42 19.37
C MET A 946 -22.27 5.43 18.08
N GLU A 947 -22.52 4.50 17.17
CA GLU A 947 -22.00 4.55 15.81
C GLU A 947 -23.15 4.78 14.82
N ALA A 948 -22.90 5.50 13.74
CA ALA A 948 -23.92 5.79 12.74
C ALA A 948 -23.34 5.94 11.33
N SER A 949 -24.15 5.60 10.33
CA SER A 949 -23.88 5.87 8.91
C SER A 949 -25.16 6.11 8.14
N ALA A 950 -25.06 6.80 7.01
CA ALA A 950 -26.15 6.90 6.04
C ALA A 950 -25.63 6.82 4.61
N LEU A 951 -26.19 5.91 3.81
CA LEU A 951 -25.72 5.60 2.46
C LEU A 951 -26.86 5.60 1.44
N CYS A 952 -26.53 5.83 0.17
CA CYS A 952 -27.43 5.62 -0.98
C CYS A 952 -27.53 4.14 -1.42
N TYR A 953 -27.06 3.21 -0.59
CA TYR A 953 -26.95 1.78 -0.89
C TYR A 953 -27.48 0.96 0.29
N LEU A 954 -28.10 -0.17 0.01
CA LEU A 954 -28.44 -1.16 1.03
C LEU A 954 -27.19 -1.98 1.37
N THR A 955 -27.15 -2.59 2.57
CA THR A 955 -26.09 -3.55 2.94
C THR A 955 -25.94 -4.67 1.89
N GLU A 956 -27.06 -5.11 1.31
CA GLU A 956 -27.10 -6.12 0.24
C GLU A 956 -26.47 -5.66 -1.08
N ASP A 957 -26.47 -4.35 -1.34
CA ASP A 957 -25.82 -3.77 -2.51
C ASP A 957 -24.30 -3.77 -2.36
N LEU A 958 -23.76 -3.97 -1.16
CA LEU A 958 -22.32 -3.99 -0.87
C LEU A 958 -21.80 -5.39 -0.48
N ASP A 959 -22.70 -6.33 -0.18
CA ASP A 959 -22.40 -7.71 0.22
C ASP A 959 -22.27 -8.62 -1.02
N ASP A 960 -21.17 -9.38 -1.13
CA ASP A 960 -20.92 -10.31 -2.25
C ASP A 960 -21.45 -11.72 -2.00
N GLY A 961 -21.94 -12.02 -0.79
CA GLY A 961 -22.55 -13.29 -0.43
C GLY A 961 -21.64 -14.20 0.39
N VAL A 962 -21.79 -15.52 0.18
CA VAL A 962 -21.10 -16.56 0.96
C VAL A 962 -19.62 -16.61 0.61
N SER A 963 -19.29 -16.43 -0.67
CA SER A 963 -17.94 -16.18 -1.16
C SER A 963 -17.89 -14.85 -1.89
N LYS A 964 -16.81 -14.08 -1.73
CA LYS A 964 -16.55 -12.91 -2.57
C LYS A 964 -16.38 -13.28 -4.05
N ASP A 965 -16.10 -14.55 -4.34
CA ASP A 965 -15.92 -15.06 -5.71
C ASP A 965 -17.25 -15.40 -6.40
N ASP A 966 -18.38 -15.40 -5.68
CA ASP A 966 -19.70 -15.64 -6.28
C ASP A 966 -20.09 -14.52 -7.28
N ARG A 967 -19.43 -13.36 -7.17
CA ARG A 967 -19.61 -12.18 -8.02
C ARG A 967 -18.26 -11.66 -8.55
N ILE A 968 -17.53 -12.52 -9.26
CA ILE A 968 -16.24 -12.17 -9.89
C ILE A 968 -16.35 -10.86 -10.70
N GLY A 969 -15.39 -9.97 -10.50
CA GLY A 969 -15.24 -8.74 -11.30
C GLY A 969 -16.27 -7.67 -10.97
N ARG A 970 -16.72 -7.61 -9.72
CA ARG A 970 -17.61 -6.56 -9.22
C ARG A 970 -16.82 -5.40 -8.66
N HIS A 971 -17.13 -4.20 -9.12
CA HIS A 971 -16.43 -2.97 -8.79
C HIS A 971 -17.35 -1.95 -8.15
N SER A 972 -16.83 -1.04 -7.33
CA SER A 972 -17.64 0.06 -6.75
C SER A 972 -18.22 0.99 -7.81
N GLY A 973 -17.57 1.12 -8.97
CA GLY A 973 -18.14 1.83 -10.12
C GLY A 973 -19.35 1.12 -10.76
N ASP A 974 -19.60 -0.15 -10.48
CA ASP A 974 -20.79 -0.87 -10.96
C ASP A 974 -22.05 -0.56 -10.13
N LEU A 975 -21.89 0.07 -8.96
CA LEU A 975 -23.01 0.38 -8.06
C LEU A 975 -23.93 1.45 -8.65
N ILE A 976 -25.24 1.18 -8.56
CA ILE A 976 -26.33 2.08 -8.93
C ILE A 976 -26.99 2.56 -7.65
N GLU A 977 -26.96 3.87 -7.40
CA GLU A 977 -27.59 4.48 -6.23
C GLU A 977 -29.09 4.14 -6.15
N ARG A 978 -29.54 3.75 -4.96
CA ARG A 978 -30.95 3.52 -4.67
C ARG A 978 -31.68 4.85 -4.48
N PRO A 979 -32.98 4.94 -4.79
CA PRO A 979 -33.78 6.15 -4.55
C PRO A 979 -34.22 6.26 -3.07
N LEU A 980 -33.28 6.08 -2.14
CA LEU A 980 -33.48 6.09 -0.69
C LEU A 980 -32.19 6.53 0.02
N THR A 981 -32.32 6.83 1.31
CA THR A 981 -31.20 6.97 2.25
C THR A 981 -31.33 5.86 3.28
N GLN A 982 -30.39 4.91 3.26
CA GLN A 982 -30.29 3.83 4.23
C GLN A 982 -29.54 4.36 5.45
N VAL A 983 -30.16 4.34 6.63
CA VAL A 983 -29.58 4.84 7.87
C VAL A 983 -29.33 3.70 8.83
N HIS A 984 -28.12 3.65 9.39
CA HIS A 984 -27.70 2.66 10.38
C HIS A 984 -27.42 3.37 11.70
N ILE A 985 -28.03 2.91 12.79
CA ILE A 985 -27.87 3.46 14.15
C ILE A 985 -27.46 2.31 15.07
N GLN A 986 -26.20 2.30 15.47
CA GLN A 986 -25.58 1.15 16.12
C GLN A 986 -25.13 1.50 17.53
N GLN A 987 -25.31 0.58 18.48
CA GLN A 987 -24.57 0.66 19.74
C GLN A 987 -23.07 0.54 19.48
N ARG A 988 -22.71 -0.42 18.62
CA ARG A 988 -21.33 -0.69 18.25
C ARG A 988 -21.26 -1.55 16.99
N GLN A 989 -20.16 -1.42 16.25
CA GLN A 989 -19.75 -2.30 15.18
C GLN A 989 -18.40 -2.98 15.51
N MET A 990 -18.25 -4.23 15.07
CA MET A 990 -17.01 -5.00 15.20
C MET A 990 -15.87 -4.29 14.47
N GLY A 991 -14.65 -4.37 15.01
CA GLY A 991 -13.44 -3.83 14.40
C GLY A 991 -13.13 -4.41 13.01
N LEU A 992 -12.17 -3.81 12.32
CA LEU A 992 -11.71 -4.21 11.00
C LEU A 992 -10.54 -5.22 11.04
N GLY A 993 -9.66 -5.09 12.03
CA GLY A 993 -8.38 -5.81 12.08
C GLY A 993 -7.39 -5.40 10.97
N CYS A 994 -6.14 -5.85 11.10
CA CYS A 994 -5.10 -5.62 10.08
C CYS A 994 -3.96 -6.63 10.07
N VAL A 995 -3.88 -7.60 10.99
CA VAL A 995 -2.73 -8.53 11.05
C VAL A 995 -2.53 -9.24 9.71
N ASN A 996 -3.60 -9.77 9.11
CA ASN A 996 -3.64 -10.25 7.73
C ASN A 996 -5.09 -10.35 7.22
N SER A 997 -5.27 -10.68 5.94
CA SER A 997 -6.59 -10.86 5.30
C SER A 997 -6.85 -12.31 4.87
N TRP A 998 -6.34 -13.29 5.63
CA TRP A 998 -6.50 -14.72 5.35
C TRP A 998 -6.62 -15.59 6.61
N GLY A 999 -7.15 -15.02 7.69
CA GLY A 999 -7.49 -15.80 8.88
C GLY A 999 -7.52 -15.03 10.19
N ALA A 1000 -6.83 -13.89 10.26
CA ALA A 1000 -6.76 -13.07 11.47
C ALA A 1000 -8.10 -12.40 11.80
N TRP A 1001 -8.39 -12.27 13.09
CA TRP A 1001 -9.57 -11.56 13.60
C TRP A 1001 -9.12 -10.25 14.23
N PRO A 1002 -10.00 -9.24 14.31
CA PRO A 1002 -9.80 -8.12 15.21
C PRO A 1002 -9.52 -8.60 16.65
N ARG A 1003 -8.78 -7.81 17.43
CA ARG A 1003 -8.50 -8.14 18.83
C ARG A 1003 -9.80 -8.27 19.62
N LYS A 1004 -9.77 -9.06 20.70
CA LYS A 1004 -10.97 -9.48 21.45
C LYS A 1004 -11.80 -8.30 21.96
N GLU A 1005 -11.16 -7.18 22.32
CA GLU A 1005 -11.82 -5.95 22.76
C GLU A 1005 -12.60 -5.20 21.67
N TYR A 1006 -12.39 -5.55 20.40
CA TYR A 1006 -13.08 -4.99 19.24
C TYR A 1006 -14.12 -5.94 18.64
N LEU A 1007 -14.37 -7.10 19.27
CA LEU A 1007 -15.41 -8.04 18.87
C LEU A 1007 -16.75 -7.73 19.56
N LEU A 1008 -17.85 -8.21 18.96
CA LEU A 1008 -19.16 -8.27 19.61
C LEU A 1008 -19.50 -9.74 19.94
N PRO A 1009 -19.00 -10.29 21.08
CA PRO A 1009 -19.25 -11.68 21.45
C PRO A 1009 -20.72 -11.93 21.78
N TYR A 1010 -21.20 -13.16 21.55
CA TYR A 1010 -22.56 -13.53 21.94
C TYR A 1010 -22.80 -13.30 23.43
N GLY A 1011 -23.83 -12.52 23.76
CA GLY A 1011 -24.07 -12.06 25.12
C GLY A 1011 -25.33 -11.21 25.23
N ASP A 1012 -25.56 -10.64 26.41
CA ASP A 1012 -26.66 -9.70 26.58
C ASP A 1012 -26.24 -8.34 26.06
N TYR A 1013 -27.14 -7.68 25.35
CA TYR A 1013 -26.94 -6.33 24.82
C TYR A 1013 -28.15 -5.46 25.14
N ASP A 1014 -27.91 -4.18 25.38
CA ASP A 1014 -28.93 -3.20 25.73
C ASP A 1014 -28.56 -1.85 25.12
N PHE A 1015 -29.36 -1.41 24.15
CA PHE A 1015 -29.15 -0.15 23.44
C PHE A 1015 -30.40 0.70 23.55
N THR A 1016 -30.26 1.93 24.05
CA THR A 1016 -31.35 2.91 24.14
C THR A 1016 -30.97 4.17 23.38
N PHE A 1017 -31.79 4.54 22.40
CA PHE A 1017 -31.65 5.75 21.62
C PHE A 1017 -32.99 6.45 21.43
N ALA A 1018 -32.94 7.69 20.96
CA ALA A 1018 -34.09 8.52 20.66
C ALA A 1018 -34.08 8.90 19.17
N ILE A 1019 -35.28 8.94 18.58
CA ILE A 1019 -35.55 9.48 17.26
C ILE A 1019 -36.35 10.76 17.46
N ARG A 1020 -35.71 11.90 17.19
CA ARG A 1020 -36.29 13.22 17.36
C ARG A 1020 -36.61 13.85 16.01
N PRO A 1021 -37.85 14.33 15.79
CA PRO A 1021 -38.20 15.13 14.62
C PRO A 1021 -37.37 16.41 14.53
N VAL A 1022 -36.86 16.72 13.34
CA VAL A 1022 -36.25 18.02 13.01
C VAL A 1022 -37.22 18.76 12.09
N LYS A 1023 -37.78 19.88 12.57
CA LYS A 1023 -38.87 20.61 11.87
C LYS A 1023 -38.40 21.85 11.10
N THR A 1024 -37.33 22.49 11.56
CA THR A 1024 -36.59 23.58 10.90
C THR A 1024 -35.26 23.72 11.65
N GLU A 1025 -34.14 23.85 10.94
CA GLU A 1025 -32.82 24.14 11.54
C GLU A 1025 -32.61 25.63 11.81
#